data_AF-A0A2D6X533-F1
#
_entry.id   AF-A0A2D6X533-F1
#
_cell.length_a   1.000
_cell.length_b   1.000
_cell.length_c   1.000
_cell.angle_alpha   90.00
_cell.angle_beta   90.00
_cell.angle_gamma   90.00
#
_symmetry.space_group_name_H-M   'P 1'
#
loop_
_entity.id
_entity.type
_entity.pdbx_description
1 polymer ?
#
loop_
_entity_poly.entity_id
_entity_poly.type
_entity_poly.pdbx_seq_one_letter_code
_entity_poly.pdbx_strand_id
1 'polypeptide(L)'
;MATTFSQAIARSDVTIRFYLKFEGIPYIFLDGTTPVGPTGAAWAAPTSKTYAWTLQENSLDVSNGVKDIGPEISRRVSRVRPAQMEFVLEENRAGDMLGIMARAKASGKTAELLADFGYDTGGGPTAMTVDSTATWASTGYLYFGRETIRYGGTTATQFNTLTRNVFDLEDGGGNTFGDGRHIHNPDDGIGAGFSTVADYPRVWVGRWASLRAFVCDVDGNAYDTAFDGTASREVWRGVVRTSPMPMNDYQRWAIRCESIEGITKTDIGVTDIKGNLIRVPGNVKYNAQGKVDVDANGKPIGNNSGTYFTFLLDDNTRFLHMKVVEYTLANYPDTSAATYDFTGDNAIAVATAGLNTVTGLVNAFSINVAAAFSTAGLSDLNFDLFNLNGKKGPDAGLALRFTCPQTVNKVWVIDLDFTQFGSVGNLLGFGENVHRVFHETSGQGYVMFVKPPGPLVSAYIHPNSTTIPFYFSPSEGYSPSTGSKPNNVPSTGFAKIGGKEIVEYTAINSVGELSAKGLHTLTVSKRGAMGTSRIEHRVVMTPEWTSETDEVTVEFGAGFDDVDPLTAILRLAVSTGEASHHSIYDTLHHGVSVALNPLHFDLDQIASVAAQLPASSQGLGFLLSKTHKLDRLIGKLLQPAGVYLAAAVTLAGEYRIQAFRSIPPLESEINTTVTSSQIRMEGGADYVDSVSKLVNQLVVKYRWDPLEEEPTDDSVTVNAWDSQREFNVKGRMTLELIGKQLPMDSAILAVKEMAYPIFARYALPYHIFSVRLDRSGWDLKPGDGVYITLANVPTFTGVRGFSNRKSVVLQCAHTYQTSGGAAGGTGTEALVLVEGSRRQSTYAPAASVASKSGSDITLDANGFSQPGHDTDAAHFDADDEIVVFNAGDFSSREVKTIVSKAGNVLTLNSAVTLTVGADTYIVPDDYVNAQVSQRPHAHICSNADPPVLTGPGDPTPFEYV
;
A
#
# COMPACT_ATOMS: atom_id res chain seq x y z
N MET A 1 21.33 5.97 37.73
CA MET A 1 20.01 5.37 37.41
C MET A 1 19.98 5.15 35.91
N ALA A 2 19.53 3.99 35.44
CA ALA A 2 19.31 3.77 34.00
C ALA A 2 18.36 4.85 33.48
N THR A 3 18.67 5.46 32.33
CA THR A 3 17.88 6.60 31.82
C THR A 3 16.74 6.17 30.91
N THR A 4 16.67 4.89 30.52
CA THR A 4 15.67 4.35 29.58
C THR A 4 15.23 2.92 29.93
N PHE A 5 14.05 2.52 29.46
CA PHE A 5 13.50 1.16 29.58
C PHE A 5 14.50 0.08 29.15
N SER A 6 15.07 0.16 27.93
CA SER A 6 15.99 -0.86 27.40
C SER A 6 17.25 -1.05 28.26
N GLN A 7 17.77 0.03 28.86
CA GLN A 7 18.90 -0.08 29.79
C GLN A 7 18.51 -0.75 31.11
N ALA A 8 17.28 -0.49 31.58
CA ALA A 8 16.80 -1.01 32.84
C ALA A 8 16.46 -2.51 32.75
N ILE A 9 15.84 -2.99 31.66
CA ILE A 9 15.46 -4.41 31.52
C ILE A 9 16.65 -5.37 31.41
N ALA A 10 17.83 -4.87 31.03
CA ALA A 10 19.05 -5.66 30.93
C ALA A 10 19.63 -6.04 32.30
N ARG A 11 19.14 -5.41 33.39
CA ARG A 11 19.60 -5.72 34.74
C ARG A 11 18.93 -6.97 35.28
N SER A 12 19.69 -7.81 35.98
CA SER A 12 19.16 -9.04 36.58
C SER A 12 18.28 -8.78 37.81
N ASP A 13 18.42 -7.62 38.45
CA ASP A 13 17.77 -7.24 39.72
C ASP A 13 16.46 -6.47 39.56
N VAL A 14 15.94 -6.31 38.33
CA VAL A 14 14.66 -5.64 38.11
C VAL A 14 13.54 -6.64 37.88
N THR A 15 12.30 -6.22 38.16
CA THR A 15 11.07 -6.91 37.78
C THR A 15 10.32 -6.09 36.73
N ILE A 16 9.47 -6.73 35.91
CA ILE A 16 8.67 -6.05 34.89
C ILE A 16 7.20 -6.25 35.25
N ARG A 17 6.43 -5.18 35.15
CA ARG A 17 4.99 -5.16 35.37
C ARG A 17 4.26 -4.52 34.20
N PHE A 18 2.97 -4.79 34.07
CA PHE A 18 2.16 -4.43 32.92
C PHE A 18 0.87 -3.70 33.27
N TYR A 19 0.41 -2.91 32.30
CA TYR A 19 -0.93 -2.37 32.30
C TYR A 19 -1.53 -2.36 30.89
N LEU A 20 -2.85 -2.53 30.84
CA LEU A 20 -3.63 -2.58 29.60
C LEU A 20 -4.66 -1.44 29.58
N LYS A 21 -4.72 -0.74 28.43
CA LYS A 21 -5.73 0.30 28.16
C LYS A 21 -6.56 -0.09 26.93
N PHE A 22 -7.85 0.21 26.97
CA PHE A 22 -8.74 0.13 25.82
C PHE A 22 -9.34 1.50 25.50
N GLU A 23 -9.42 1.83 24.22
CA GLU A 23 -10.06 3.06 23.75
C GLU A 23 -11.50 3.17 24.24
N GLY A 24 -11.84 4.36 24.75
CA GLY A 24 -13.17 4.69 25.26
C GLY A 24 -13.54 3.96 26.55
N ILE A 25 -12.67 3.14 27.14
CA ILE A 25 -12.95 2.45 28.40
C ILE A 25 -12.25 3.21 29.53
N PRO A 26 -12.95 3.70 30.57
CA PRO A 26 -12.36 4.51 31.65
C PRO A 26 -11.50 3.71 32.63
N TYR A 27 -11.01 2.54 32.25
CA TYR A 27 -10.32 1.60 33.12
C TYR A 27 -8.92 1.26 32.59
N ILE A 28 -7.95 1.22 33.49
CA ILE A 28 -6.61 0.70 33.25
C ILE A 28 -6.47 -0.59 34.06
N PHE A 29 -6.27 -1.70 33.36
CA PHE A 29 -6.16 -3.03 33.97
C PHE A 29 -4.70 -3.30 34.31
N LEU A 30 -4.41 -3.50 35.60
CA LEU A 30 -3.05 -3.73 36.10
C LEU A 30 -2.86 -5.22 36.41
N ASP A 31 -1.63 -5.69 36.25
CA ASP A 31 -1.18 -7.04 36.60
C ASP A 31 -0.90 -7.25 38.10
N GLY A 32 -1.28 -6.28 38.94
CA GLY A 32 -0.88 -6.22 40.33
C GLY A 32 -1.51 -5.02 41.06
N THR A 33 -1.01 -4.72 42.26
CA THR A 33 -1.35 -3.50 43.02
C THR A 33 -0.90 -2.21 42.31
N THR A 34 -1.48 -1.07 42.67
CA THR A 34 -1.07 0.23 42.11
C THR A 34 0.44 0.47 42.27
N PRO A 35 1.17 0.81 41.20
CA PRO A 35 2.61 1.06 41.29
C PRO A 35 2.93 2.24 42.21
N VAL A 36 4.03 2.10 42.95
CA VAL A 36 4.57 3.16 43.79
C VAL A 36 5.88 3.63 43.16
N GLY A 37 5.99 4.93 42.88
CA GLY A 37 7.20 5.49 42.27
C GLY A 37 8.38 5.55 43.25
N PRO A 38 9.56 5.99 42.79
CA PRO A 38 10.80 5.98 43.60
C PRO A 38 10.73 6.92 44.81
N THR A 39 9.76 7.84 44.85
CA THR A 39 9.51 8.76 45.97
C THR A 39 8.57 8.19 47.03
N GLY A 40 8.07 6.96 46.86
CA GLY A 40 7.07 6.35 47.74
C GLY A 40 5.63 6.79 47.46
N ALA A 41 5.39 7.60 46.42
CA ALA A 41 4.05 8.02 46.02
C ALA A 41 3.41 7.02 45.06
N ALA A 42 2.18 6.59 45.35
CA ALA A 42 1.38 5.78 44.44
C ALA A 42 1.08 6.55 43.14
N TRP A 43 1.15 5.88 42.00
CA TRP A 43 0.82 6.48 40.72
C TRP A 43 -0.66 6.84 40.64
N ALA A 44 -0.93 8.05 40.16
CA ALA A 44 -2.28 8.44 39.77
C ALA A 44 -2.57 7.93 38.35
N ALA A 45 -3.83 7.55 38.11
CA ALA A 45 -4.28 7.28 36.74
C ALA A 45 -4.12 8.54 35.87
N PRO A 46 -3.74 8.40 34.59
CA PRO A 46 -3.68 9.52 33.67
C PRO A 46 -5.08 10.16 33.49
N THR A 47 -5.10 11.41 33.03
CA THR A 47 -6.34 12.14 32.67
C THR A 47 -6.43 12.33 31.16
N SER A 48 -7.61 12.12 30.56
CA SER A 48 -7.92 12.49 29.17
C SER A 48 -8.99 13.58 29.18
N LYS A 49 -8.76 14.69 28.47
CA LYS A 49 -9.68 15.84 28.40
C LYS A 49 -10.19 16.31 29.77
N THR A 50 -9.30 16.41 30.76
CA THR A 50 -9.57 16.73 32.18
C THR A 50 -10.27 15.63 33.02
N TYR A 51 -10.63 14.50 32.42
CA TYR A 51 -11.29 13.38 33.11
C TYR A 51 -10.29 12.25 33.42
N ALA A 52 -10.27 11.82 34.68
CA ALA A 52 -9.35 10.77 35.15
C ALA A 52 -9.82 9.37 34.73
N TRP A 53 -8.85 8.53 34.35
CA TRP A 53 -9.05 7.09 34.23
C TRP A 53 -9.14 6.44 35.62
N THR A 54 -9.66 5.22 35.71
CA THR A 54 -9.77 4.44 36.95
C THR A 54 -8.83 3.23 36.89
N LEU A 55 -8.05 3.01 37.96
CA LEU A 55 -7.17 1.83 38.05
C LEU A 55 -7.95 0.61 38.52
N GLN A 56 -7.74 -0.53 37.86
CA GLN A 56 -8.23 -1.84 38.25
C GLN A 56 -7.05 -2.75 38.57
N GLU A 57 -6.69 -2.82 39.86
CA GLU A 57 -5.58 -3.64 40.34
C GLU A 57 -5.81 -5.14 40.06
N ASN A 58 -4.74 -5.93 39.88
CA ASN A 58 -4.80 -7.40 39.73
C ASN A 58 -5.87 -7.92 38.74
N SER A 59 -6.26 -7.12 37.77
CA SER A 59 -7.37 -7.44 36.85
C SER A 59 -6.86 -7.96 35.52
N LEU A 60 -5.57 -7.79 35.23
CA LEU A 60 -4.92 -8.38 34.07
C LEU A 60 -4.24 -9.70 34.50
N ASP A 61 -4.74 -10.83 34.02
CA ASP A 61 -4.14 -12.14 34.25
C ASP A 61 -2.93 -12.30 33.31
N VAL A 62 -1.76 -11.89 33.78
CA VAL A 62 -0.50 -12.13 33.05
C VAL A 62 0.09 -13.52 33.33
N SER A 63 -0.58 -14.35 34.15
CA SER A 63 -0.07 -15.67 34.56
C SER A 63 -0.19 -16.75 33.48
N ASN A 64 -1.33 -16.77 32.80
CA ASN A 64 -1.55 -17.60 31.61
C ASN A 64 -2.45 -16.90 30.58
N GLY A 65 -2.80 -15.63 30.84
CA GLY A 65 -3.84 -14.90 30.16
C GLY A 65 -3.36 -13.87 29.15
N VAL A 66 -2.07 -13.53 29.10
CA VAL A 66 -1.47 -12.72 28.04
C VAL A 66 -0.69 -13.63 27.10
N LYS A 67 -1.24 -13.87 25.92
CA LYS A 67 -0.63 -14.74 24.90
C LYS A 67 -0.33 -13.95 23.64
N ASP A 68 0.96 -13.87 23.31
CA ASP A 68 1.45 -13.25 22.10
C ASP A 68 1.91 -14.34 21.12
N ILE A 69 1.34 -14.32 19.91
CA ILE A 69 1.75 -15.22 18.82
C ILE A 69 2.85 -14.56 17.97
N GLY A 70 3.11 -13.26 18.15
CA GLY A 70 4.14 -12.52 17.45
C GLY A 70 3.84 -12.28 15.95
N PRO A 71 4.49 -11.30 15.31
CA PRO A 71 4.42 -11.14 13.87
C PRO A 71 5.32 -12.17 13.18
N GLU A 72 4.87 -12.75 12.06
CA GLU A 72 5.62 -13.77 11.31
C GLU A 72 5.85 -13.33 9.87
N ILE A 73 7.12 -13.30 9.43
CA ILE A 73 7.47 -13.04 8.03
C ILE A 73 7.31 -14.33 7.21
N SER A 74 6.33 -14.34 6.30
CA SER A 74 6.19 -15.43 5.33
C SER A 74 7.20 -15.30 4.20
N ARG A 75 8.16 -16.22 4.15
CA ARG A 75 9.18 -16.28 3.08
C ARG A 75 8.64 -16.48 1.67
N ARG A 76 7.45 -17.07 1.52
CA ARG A 76 6.88 -17.42 0.20
C ARG A 76 6.25 -16.21 -0.50
N VAL A 77 5.67 -15.30 0.26
CA VAL A 77 4.87 -14.19 -0.26
C VAL A 77 5.36 -12.82 0.20
N SER A 78 6.46 -12.77 0.97
CA SER A 78 7.00 -11.54 1.58
C SER A 78 5.94 -10.73 2.33
N ARG A 79 5.00 -11.43 2.98
CA ARG A 79 3.94 -10.82 3.80
C ARG A 79 4.24 -11.06 5.27
N VAL A 80 3.96 -10.06 6.09
CA VAL A 80 3.94 -10.22 7.54
C VAL A 80 2.55 -10.62 7.95
N ARG A 81 2.44 -11.77 8.61
CA ARG A 81 1.23 -12.09 9.35
C ARG A 81 1.22 -11.20 10.60
N PRO A 82 0.17 -10.39 10.81
CA PRO A 82 0.11 -9.53 11.98
C PRO A 82 0.17 -10.34 13.28
N ALA A 83 0.78 -9.74 14.31
CA ALA A 83 0.77 -10.33 15.64
C ALA A 83 -0.67 -10.46 16.17
N GLN A 84 -0.93 -11.52 16.92
CA GLN A 84 -2.21 -11.75 17.59
C GLN A 84 -1.97 -11.80 19.09
N MET A 85 -2.85 -11.12 19.83
CA MET A 85 -2.76 -11.02 21.28
C MET A 85 -4.09 -11.45 21.90
N GLU A 86 -4.03 -12.38 22.84
CA GLU A 86 -5.16 -12.69 23.73
C GLU A 86 -4.85 -12.10 25.10
N PHE A 87 -5.76 -11.28 25.61
CA PHE A 87 -5.74 -10.78 27.00
C PHE A 87 -6.84 -11.45 27.80
N VAL A 88 -6.53 -11.91 29.00
CA VAL A 88 -7.53 -12.38 29.95
C VAL A 88 -7.58 -11.39 31.11
N LEU A 89 -8.80 -10.92 31.38
CA LEU A 89 -9.08 -10.07 32.52
C LEU A 89 -9.74 -10.89 33.62
N GLU A 90 -9.27 -10.76 34.85
CA GLU A 90 -9.79 -11.43 36.04
C GLU A 90 -10.59 -10.47 36.93
N GLU A 91 -11.71 -10.96 37.45
CA GLU A 91 -12.57 -10.24 38.37
C GLU A 91 -11.87 -10.07 39.74
N ASN A 92 -11.31 -8.88 40.01
CA ASN A 92 -10.70 -8.53 41.30
C ASN A 92 -11.74 -8.33 42.42
N ARG A 93 -12.93 -7.80 42.11
CA ARG A 93 -13.95 -7.40 43.11
C ARG A 93 -15.31 -7.99 42.78
N ALA A 94 -16.25 -7.99 43.73
CA ALA A 94 -17.58 -8.53 43.47
C ALA A 94 -18.39 -7.65 42.48
N GLY A 95 -18.18 -7.82 41.17
CA GLY A 95 -19.09 -7.40 40.11
C GLY A 95 -18.66 -6.26 39.18
N ASP A 96 -17.40 -5.81 39.21
CA ASP A 96 -16.95 -4.69 38.37
C ASP A 96 -16.68 -5.13 36.91
N MET A 97 -15.99 -6.25 36.71
CA MET A 97 -15.74 -6.80 35.37
C MET A 97 -17.01 -7.38 34.74
N LEU A 98 -17.81 -8.11 35.52
CA LEU A 98 -19.18 -8.48 35.14
C LEU A 98 -20.03 -7.25 34.81
N GLY A 99 -19.87 -6.16 35.57
CA GLY A 99 -20.53 -4.87 35.34
C GLY A 99 -20.07 -4.17 34.07
N ILE A 100 -18.87 -4.44 33.55
CA ILE A 100 -18.38 -3.87 32.29
C ILE A 100 -18.78 -4.77 31.11
N MET A 101 -18.56 -6.09 31.24
CA MET A 101 -18.65 -7.05 30.14
C MET A 101 -20.03 -7.69 29.97
N ALA A 102 -20.79 -7.83 31.06
CA ALA A 102 -22.09 -8.51 31.08
C ALA A 102 -23.26 -7.60 31.51
N ARG A 103 -23.04 -6.27 31.64
CA ARG A 103 -24.04 -5.32 32.16
C ARG A 103 -25.37 -5.35 31.43
N ALA A 104 -25.33 -5.57 30.12
CA ALA A 104 -26.51 -5.71 29.26
C ALA A 104 -27.53 -6.73 29.80
N LYS A 105 -27.06 -7.78 30.47
CA LYS A 105 -27.88 -8.88 30.98
C LYS A 105 -28.39 -8.67 32.41
N ALA A 106 -27.90 -7.66 33.13
CA ALA A 106 -28.15 -7.49 34.57
C ALA A 106 -28.82 -6.15 34.95
N SER A 107 -28.37 -5.01 34.41
CA SER A 107 -28.82 -3.68 34.86
C SER A 107 -28.47 -2.50 33.94
N GLY A 108 -27.94 -2.75 32.74
CA GLY A 108 -27.52 -1.70 31.81
C GLY A 108 -28.68 -0.80 31.36
N LYS A 109 -28.42 0.50 31.27
CA LYS A 109 -29.38 1.51 30.79
C LYS A 109 -29.11 1.81 29.32
N THR A 110 -30.18 1.97 28.56
CA THR A 110 -30.12 2.39 27.16
C THR A 110 -31.14 3.49 26.90
N ALA A 111 -30.90 4.29 25.86
CA ALA A 111 -31.85 5.23 25.29
C ALA A 111 -31.68 5.25 23.77
N GLU A 112 -32.76 5.48 23.04
CA GLU A 112 -32.75 5.53 21.57
C GLU A 112 -32.73 6.99 21.10
N LEU A 113 -31.90 7.28 20.10
CA LEU A 113 -31.84 8.58 19.44
C LEU A 113 -33.16 8.88 18.73
N LEU A 114 -33.64 10.12 18.90
CA LEU A 114 -34.83 10.62 18.20
C LEU A 114 -34.49 11.51 17.00
N ALA A 115 -33.20 11.82 16.80
CA ALA A 115 -32.69 12.64 15.72
C ALA A 115 -31.25 12.23 15.38
N ASP A 116 -30.81 12.55 14.17
CA ASP A 116 -29.45 12.26 13.74
C ASP A 116 -28.43 12.97 14.63
N PHE A 117 -27.42 12.22 15.08
CA PHE A 117 -26.37 12.70 15.96
C PHE A 117 -25.02 12.67 15.24
N GLY A 118 -24.71 13.75 14.52
CA GLY A 118 -23.53 13.85 13.65
C GLY A 118 -22.27 14.43 14.30
N TYR A 119 -21.17 14.40 13.53
CA TYR A 119 -19.98 15.20 13.78
C TYR A 119 -20.04 16.49 12.97
N ASP A 120 -20.52 17.57 13.57
CA ASP A 120 -20.45 18.87 12.89
C ASP A 120 -18.99 19.33 12.75
N THR A 121 -18.71 19.94 11.59
CA THR A 121 -17.39 20.47 11.21
C THR A 121 -16.87 21.59 12.12
N GLY A 122 -17.67 22.06 13.09
CA GLY A 122 -17.38 23.15 14.02
C GLY A 122 -17.40 22.82 15.52
N GLY A 123 -17.25 21.54 15.91
CA GLY A 123 -17.13 21.16 17.33
C GLY A 123 -18.13 20.12 17.85
N GLY A 124 -18.88 19.48 16.95
CA GLY A 124 -19.89 18.47 17.30
C GLY A 124 -21.09 19.03 18.09
N PRO A 125 -22.25 18.38 18.05
CA PRO A 125 -23.41 18.76 18.84
C PRO A 125 -23.10 18.65 20.34
N THR A 126 -23.42 19.71 21.10
CA THR A 126 -23.26 19.76 22.57
C THR A 126 -24.43 19.15 23.33
N ALA A 127 -25.45 18.68 22.61
CA ALA A 127 -26.62 18.00 23.14
C ALA A 127 -27.04 16.83 22.24
N MET A 128 -27.64 15.80 22.84
CA MET A 128 -28.10 14.59 22.17
C MET A 128 -29.55 14.32 22.58
N THR A 129 -30.44 14.22 21.59
CA THR A 129 -31.88 14.00 21.83
C THR A 129 -32.23 12.52 21.75
N VAL A 130 -32.83 11.99 22.81
CA VAL A 130 -33.18 10.59 22.99
C VAL A 130 -34.61 10.42 23.49
N ASP A 131 -35.14 9.22 23.42
CA ASP A 131 -36.48 8.86 23.88
C ASP A 131 -36.71 9.11 25.37
N SER A 132 -35.72 8.79 26.22
CA SER A 132 -35.76 9.08 27.65
C SER A 132 -34.39 9.05 28.31
N THR A 133 -34.16 9.99 29.25
CA THR A 133 -33.02 9.91 30.19
C THR A 133 -33.46 9.65 31.64
N ALA A 134 -34.74 9.36 31.88
CA ALA A 134 -35.33 9.37 33.22
C ALA A 134 -34.63 8.44 34.24
N THR A 135 -33.98 7.38 33.77
CA THR A 135 -33.24 6.41 34.61
C THR A 135 -31.76 6.74 34.73
N TRP A 136 -31.24 7.73 33.98
CA TRP A 136 -29.84 8.11 33.95
C TRP A 136 -29.48 9.06 35.09
N ALA A 137 -28.19 9.16 35.43
CA ALA A 137 -27.72 10.14 36.39
C ALA A 137 -27.83 11.56 35.81
N SER A 138 -27.83 12.60 36.65
CA SER A 138 -27.81 13.98 36.16
C SER A 138 -26.52 14.33 35.42
N THR A 139 -25.41 13.67 35.74
CA THR A 139 -24.16 13.72 34.98
C THR A 139 -23.53 12.32 34.95
N GLY A 140 -22.89 11.94 33.85
CA GLY A 140 -22.12 10.70 33.77
C GLY A 140 -21.42 10.50 32.42
N TYR A 141 -21.11 9.24 32.12
CA TYR A 141 -20.61 8.80 30.83
C TYR A 141 -21.69 8.00 30.10
N LEU A 142 -21.74 8.14 28.79
CA LEU A 142 -22.51 7.30 27.90
C LEU A 142 -21.61 6.78 26.78
N TYR A 143 -21.98 5.64 26.21
CA TYR A 143 -21.28 4.97 25.14
C TYR A 143 -22.16 5.03 23.89
N PHE A 144 -21.57 5.51 22.79
CA PHE A 144 -22.21 5.61 21.50
C PHE A 144 -21.30 4.98 20.44
N GLY A 145 -21.69 3.80 19.93
CA GLY A 145 -20.78 2.98 19.14
C GLY A 145 -19.51 2.61 19.91
N ARG A 146 -18.35 2.99 19.36
CA ARG A 146 -17.02 2.81 20.00
C ARG A 146 -16.64 3.99 20.92
N GLU A 147 -17.32 5.12 20.81
CA GLU A 147 -16.99 6.34 21.53
C GLU A 147 -17.55 6.35 22.96
N THR A 148 -16.84 7.03 23.86
CA THR A 148 -17.35 7.40 25.19
C THR A 148 -17.51 8.91 25.30
N ILE A 149 -18.70 9.34 25.70
CA ILE A 149 -19.10 10.74 25.79
C ILE A 149 -19.43 11.05 27.25
N ARG A 150 -18.82 12.11 27.80
CA ARG A 150 -19.23 12.67 29.10
C ARG A 150 -20.38 13.63 28.88
N TYR A 151 -21.47 13.50 29.63
CA TYR A 151 -22.58 14.47 29.63
C TYR A 151 -22.65 15.23 30.95
N GLY A 152 -22.63 16.56 30.90
CA GLY A 152 -22.71 17.42 32.08
C GLY A 152 -24.12 17.66 32.62
N GLY A 153 -25.17 17.22 31.90
CA GLY A 153 -26.56 17.40 32.33
C GLY A 153 -27.53 16.45 31.60
N THR A 154 -28.71 16.25 32.18
CA THR A 154 -29.84 15.58 31.52
C THR A 154 -31.13 16.40 31.63
N THR A 155 -32.00 16.29 30.63
CA THR A 155 -33.43 16.63 30.69
C THR A 155 -34.23 15.37 30.40
N ALA A 156 -35.57 15.40 30.48
CA ALA A 156 -36.40 14.21 30.23
C ALA A 156 -36.03 13.43 28.95
N THR A 157 -35.58 14.12 27.89
CA THR A 157 -35.30 13.56 26.56
C THR A 157 -33.96 13.99 25.97
N GLN A 158 -33.04 14.57 26.76
CA GLN A 158 -31.75 15.02 26.24
C GLN A 158 -30.59 14.80 27.21
N PHE A 159 -29.42 14.49 26.64
CA PHE A 159 -28.12 14.67 27.29
C PHE A 159 -27.52 16.00 26.86
N ASN A 160 -26.98 16.78 27.81
CA ASN A 160 -26.44 18.13 27.58
C ASN A 160 -24.96 18.21 28.00
N THR A 161 -24.27 19.23 27.50
CA THR A 161 -22.85 19.53 27.81
C THR A 161 -21.99 18.31 27.51
N LEU A 162 -22.06 17.85 26.26
CA LEU A 162 -21.35 16.66 25.80
C LEU A 162 -19.87 16.96 25.56
N THR A 163 -18.99 16.20 26.23
CA THR A 163 -17.58 16.10 25.87
C THR A 163 -17.36 14.76 25.19
N ARG A 164 -16.95 14.80 23.93
CA ARG A 164 -16.82 13.64 23.04
C ARG A 164 -15.46 12.96 23.14
N ASN A 165 -15.42 11.69 22.76
CA ASN A 165 -14.25 10.82 22.72
C ASN A 165 -13.37 10.98 23.98
N VAL A 166 -13.98 10.81 25.15
CA VAL A 166 -13.29 10.81 26.44
C VAL A 166 -12.66 9.43 26.62
N PHE A 167 -11.39 9.38 27.07
CA PHE A 167 -10.57 8.16 27.16
C PHE A 167 -10.08 7.65 25.81
N ASP A 168 -9.72 8.57 24.92
CA ASP A 168 -9.05 8.26 23.66
C ASP A 168 -7.62 7.74 23.92
N LEU A 169 -7.16 6.79 23.11
CA LEU A 169 -5.77 6.33 23.08
C LEU A 169 -4.91 7.14 22.09
N GLU A 170 -5.52 7.97 21.26
CA GLU A 170 -4.87 8.74 20.19
C GLU A 170 -4.75 10.25 20.47
N ASP A 171 -5.07 10.72 21.68
CA ASP A 171 -5.12 12.15 22.11
C ASP A 171 -3.75 12.89 22.03
N GLY A 172 -2.67 12.22 21.61
CA GLY A 172 -1.30 12.74 21.57
C GLY A 172 -0.99 13.69 20.41
N GLY A 173 -1.85 13.80 19.39
CA GLY A 173 -1.62 14.63 18.20
C GLY A 173 -2.14 16.07 18.27
N GLY A 174 -2.84 16.44 19.35
CA GLY A 174 -3.61 17.68 19.41
C GLY A 174 -4.71 17.75 18.34
N ASN A 175 -5.19 18.95 18.01
CA ASN A 175 -6.26 19.14 17.00
C ASN A 175 -5.84 18.75 15.57
N THR A 176 -4.56 18.51 15.31
CA THR A 176 -4.02 18.23 13.96
C THR A 176 -4.21 16.78 13.53
N PHE A 177 -4.27 15.83 14.46
CA PHE A 177 -4.44 14.40 14.17
C PHE A 177 -5.52 13.75 15.04
N GLY A 178 -6.39 14.57 15.64
CA GLY A 178 -7.47 14.09 16.51
C GLY A 178 -8.60 13.49 15.70
N ASP A 179 -8.60 12.17 15.54
CA ASP A 179 -9.51 11.39 14.69
C ASP A 179 -10.93 11.23 15.29
N GLY A 180 -11.41 12.26 16.01
CA GLY A 180 -12.72 12.23 16.65
C GLY A 180 -13.83 11.94 15.65
N ARG A 181 -13.71 12.38 14.38
CA ARG A 181 -14.74 12.29 13.34
C ARG A 181 -14.83 10.94 12.64
N HIS A 182 -13.74 10.21 12.42
CA HIS A 182 -13.76 9.02 11.54
C HIS A 182 -13.87 7.68 12.29
N ILE A 183 -13.99 7.71 13.63
CA ILE A 183 -14.38 6.56 14.46
C ILE A 183 -15.79 6.04 14.08
N HIS A 184 -16.62 6.87 13.45
CA HIS A 184 -17.95 6.49 12.95
C HIS A 184 -17.91 6.51 11.44
N ASN A 185 -18.13 5.36 10.81
CA ASN A 185 -18.07 5.18 9.36
C ASN A 185 -18.89 6.27 8.64
N PRO A 186 -18.23 7.22 7.99
CA PRO A 186 -18.90 8.39 7.42
C PRO A 186 -19.76 8.07 6.17
N ASP A 187 -19.58 6.88 5.58
CA ASP A 187 -20.43 6.35 4.49
C ASP A 187 -21.83 5.88 4.95
N ASP A 188 -22.06 5.70 6.25
CA ASP A 188 -23.41 5.37 6.77
C ASP A 188 -24.32 6.61 6.81
N GLY A 189 -23.84 7.76 6.34
CA GLY A 189 -24.53 9.03 6.48
C GLY A 189 -24.58 9.48 7.94
N ILE A 190 -24.86 10.77 8.13
CA ILE A 190 -25.15 11.34 9.43
C ILE A 190 -26.45 10.68 9.93
N GLY A 191 -26.36 9.59 10.72
CA GLY A 191 -27.50 8.97 11.40
C GLY A 191 -27.70 7.45 11.29
N ALA A 192 -27.03 6.68 10.41
CA ALA A 192 -27.45 5.28 10.17
C ALA A 192 -26.70 4.16 10.94
N GLY A 193 -25.57 4.43 11.58
CA GLY A 193 -24.76 3.35 12.20
C GLY A 193 -25.24 2.87 13.57
N PHE A 194 -25.66 3.80 14.45
CA PHE A 194 -26.04 3.50 15.83
C PHE A 194 -27.22 4.38 16.25
N SER A 195 -28.35 3.78 16.64
CA SER A 195 -29.50 4.50 17.20
C SER A 195 -29.49 4.50 18.73
N THR A 196 -28.83 3.52 19.35
CA THR A 196 -28.87 3.34 20.80
C THR A 196 -27.63 3.92 21.49
N VAL A 197 -27.83 4.70 22.55
CA VAL A 197 -26.80 4.99 23.56
C VAL A 197 -26.94 4.10 24.78
N ALA A 198 -25.82 3.77 25.43
CA ALA A 198 -25.81 2.90 26.61
C ALA A 198 -24.89 3.45 27.71
N ASP A 199 -25.12 3.08 28.97
CA ASP A 199 -24.24 3.44 30.09
C ASP A 199 -23.07 2.44 30.28
N TYR A 200 -22.86 1.56 29.30
CA TYR A 200 -21.80 0.55 29.23
C TYR A 200 -21.34 0.33 27.79
N PRO A 201 -20.11 -0.17 27.57
CA PRO A 201 -19.61 -0.45 26.23
C PRO A 201 -20.37 -1.62 25.59
N ARG A 202 -21.11 -1.33 24.51
CA ARG A 202 -21.82 -2.34 23.70
C ARG A 202 -20.99 -2.86 22.55
N VAL A 203 -20.25 -1.97 21.89
CA VAL A 203 -19.41 -2.29 20.74
C VAL A 203 -17.97 -2.41 21.22
N TRP A 204 -17.43 -3.63 21.16
CA TRP A 204 -16.04 -3.93 21.54
C TRP A 204 -15.13 -4.10 20.33
N VAL A 205 -15.64 -4.76 19.28
CA VAL A 205 -14.89 -4.95 18.03
C VAL A 205 -14.52 -3.60 17.45
N GLY A 206 -13.27 -3.44 17.04
CA GLY A 206 -12.75 -2.21 16.46
C GLY A 206 -12.19 -1.20 17.46
N ARG A 207 -12.26 -1.44 18.78
CA ARG A 207 -11.60 -0.57 19.78
C ARG A 207 -10.09 -0.77 19.77
N TRP A 208 -9.33 0.31 19.94
CA TRP A 208 -7.88 0.23 20.15
C TRP A 208 -7.53 -0.36 21.52
N ALA A 209 -6.42 -1.09 21.56
CA ALA A 209 -5.86 -1.69 22.77
C ALA A 209 -4.34 -1.45 22.81
N SER A 210 -3.83 -1.12 23.99
CA SER A 210 -2.40 -0.86 24.22
C SER A 210 -1.94 -1.60 25.48
N LEU A 211 -0.95 -2.49 25.33
CA LEU A 211 -0.25 -3.13 26.43
C LEU A 211 1.08 -2.40 26.66
N ARG A 212 1.31 -2.01 27.90
CA ARG A 212 2.51 -1.27 28.29
C ARG A 212 3.21 -1.97 29.44
N ALA A 213 4.54 -1.94 29.39
CA ALA A 213 5.42 -2.53 30.39
C ALA A 213 6.17 -1.42 31.12
N PHE A 214 6.37 -1.58 32.42
CA PHE A 214 7.17 -0.66 33.24
C PHE A 214 8.09 -1.43 34.18
N VAL A 215 9.24 -0.85 34.47
CA VAL A 215 10.29 -1.50 35.26
C VAL A 215 10.12 -1.19 36.75
N CYS A 216 10.23 -2.22 37.56
CA CYS A 216 10.20 -2.15 39.02
C CYS A 216 11.50 -2.70 39.64
N ASP A 217 11.81 -2.28 40.86
CA ASP A 217 12.89 -2.85 41.65
C ASP A 217 12.50 -4.21 42.26
N VAL A 218 13.40 -4.79 43.06
CA VAL A 218 13.18 -6.05 43.79
C VAL A 218 12.05 -5.96 44.82
N ASP A 219 11.77 -4.75 45.32
CA ASP A 219 10.74 -4.48 46.32
C ASP A 219 9.38 -4.15 45.68
N GLY A 220 9.32 -4.09 44.33
CA GLY A 220 8.12 -3.80 43.55
C GLY A 220 7.83 -2.31 43.35
N ASN A 221 8.76 -1.41 43.71
CA ASN A 221 8.62 0.01 43.41
C ASN A 221 8.97 0.28 41.95
N ALA A 222 8.14 1.06 41.27
CA ALA A 222 8.39 1.46 39.90
C ALA A 222 9.53 2.48 39.83
N TYR A 223 10.32 2.40 38.76
CA TYR A 223 11.41 3.36 38.52
C TYR A 223 10.91 4.75 38.11
N ASP A 224 9.70 4.81 37.52
CA ASP A 224 9.06 6.05 37.12
C ASP A 224 8.15 6.62 38.20
N THR A 225 7.79 7.89 38.04
CA THR A 225 6.82 8.58 38.90
C THR A 225 5.39 8.55 38.35
N ALA A 226 5.18 8.07 37.11
CA ALA A 226 3.90 7.96 36.45
C ALA A 226 3.91 6.94 35.29
N PHE A 227 2.73 6.59 34.77
CA PHE A 227 2.50 5.57 33.73
C PHE A 227 3.25 5.78 32.40
N ASP A 228 3.61 7.02 32.07
CA ASP A 228 4.26 7.41 30.80
C ASP A 228 5.70 7.92 31.02
N GLY A 229 6.38 7.42 32.06
CA GLY A 229 7.78 7.76 32.34
C GLY A 229 8.80 7.05 31.44
N THR A 230 10.09 7.33 31.65
CA THR A 230 11.19 6.87 30.78
C THR A 230 11.57 5.41 30.97
N ALA A 231 11.18 4.80 32.08
CA ALA A 231 11.29 3.36 32.38
C ALA A 231 9.96 2.61 32.12
N SER A 232 9.07 3.20 31.33
CA SER A 232 7.80 2.65 30.85
C SER A 232 7.79 2.68 29.32
N ARG A 233 7.18 1.68 28.69
CA ARG A 233 7.18 1.51 27.23
C ARG A 233 5.91 0.83 26.74
N GLU A 234 5.41 1.24 25.58
CA GLU A 234 4.39 0.48 24.87
C GLU A 234 5.02 -0.72 24.17
N VAL A 235 4.62 -1.93 24.57
CA VAL A 235 5.19 -3.19 24.04
C VAL A 235 4.32 -3.80 22.96
N TRP A 236 3.03 -3.45 22.94
CA TRP A 236 2.10 -3.92 21.92
C TRP A 236 0.92 -2.96 21.76
N ARG A 237 0.47 -2.76 20.52
CA ARG A 237 -0.75 -2.01 20.18
C ARG A 237 -1.52 -2.72 19.08
N GLY A 238 -2.85 -2.68 19.17
CA GLY A 238 -3.70 -3.25 18.15
C GLY A 238 -5.18 -2.95 18.35
N VAL A 239 -6.02 -3.78 17.72
CA VAL A 239 -7.47 -3.61 17.67
C VAL A 239 -8.19 -4.86 18.15
N VAL A 240 -9.26 -4.68 18.91
CA VAL A 240 -10.13 -5.77 19.38
C VAL A 240 -10.87 -6.39 18.19
N ARG A 241 -10.76 -7.71 18.02
CA ARG A 241 -11.37 -8.46 16.90
C ARG A 241 -12.63 -9.20 17.30
N THR A 242 -12.76 -9.57 18.57
CA THR A 242 -13.95 -10.25 19.08
C THR A 242 -14.43 -9.56 20.34
N SER A 243 -15.75 -9.57 20.55
CA SER A 243 -16.30 -9.17 21.84
C SER A 243 -15.71 -10.02 22.98
N PRO A 244 -15.55 -9.44 24.18
CA PRO A 244 -15.10 -10.17 25.37
C PRO A 244 -15.93 -11.43 25.60
N MET A 245 -15.25 -12.56 25.80
CA MET A 245 -15.89 -13.86 26.02
C MET A 245 -15.64 -14.31 27.46
N PRO A 246 -16.68 -14.72 28.21
CA PRO A 246 -16.47 -15.29 29.53
C PRO A 246 -15.74 -16.63 29.39
N MET A 247 -14.79 -16.88 30.26
CA MET A 247 -14.17 -18.19 30.43
C MET A 247 -15.11 -19.13 31.21
N ASN A 248 -14.70 -20.38 31.36
CA ASN A 248 -15.53 -21.42 32.01
C ASN A 248 -15.92 -21.09 33.46
N ASP A 249 -15.17 -20.22 34.14
CA ASP A 249 -15.43 -19.79 35.52
C ASP A 249 -16.35 -18.58 35.64
N TYR A 250 -16.68 -17.89 34.52
CA TYR A 250 -17.40 -16.62 34.48
C TYR A 250 -16.77 -15.48 35.32
N GLN A 251 -15.58 -15.70 35.87
CA GLN A 251 -14.79 -14.72 36.62
C GLN A 251 -13.67 -14.14 35.75
N ARG A 252 -13.30 -14.83 34.67
CA ARG A 252 -12.33 -14.37 33.69
C ARG A 252 -12.96 -14.11 32.35
N TRP A 253 -12.44 -13.12 31.64
CA TRP A 253 -12.92 -12.66 30.35
C TRP A 253 -11.77 -12.58 29.35
N ALA A 254 -11.87 -13.33 28.26
CA ALA A 254 -10.87 -13.33 27.20
C ALA A 254 -11.24 -12.29 26.12
N ILE A 255 -10.26 -11.47 25.74
CA ILE A 255 -10.37 -10.45 24.70
C ILE A 255 -9.29 -10.74 23.66
N ARG A 256 -9.71 -10.99 22.43
CA ARG A 256 -8.78 -11.26 21.32
C ARG A 256 -8.59 -10.02 20.49
N CYS A 257 -7.33 -9.68 20.29
CA CYS A 257 -6.90 -8.54 19.53
C CYS A 257 -5.94 -8.95 18.42
N GLU A 258 -5.85 -8.12 17.39
CA GLU A 258 -4.85 -8.21 16.33
C GLU A 258 -4.03 -6.94 16.34
N SER A 259 -2.73 -7.06 16.09
CA SER A 259 -1.81 -5.94 16.06
C SER A 259 -2.21 -4.90 15.00
N ILE A 260 -1.75 -3.66 15.19
CA ILE A 260 -2.22 -2.49 14.45
C ILE A 260 -2.04 -2.61 12.92
N GLU A 261 -0.98 -3.26 12.45
CA GLU A 261 -0.76 -3.55 11.04
C GLU A 261 -1.85 -4.47 10.45
N GLY A 262 -2.58 -5.21 11.27
CA GLY A 262 -3.72 -6.02 10.85
C GLY A 262 -4.87 -5.20 10.26
N ILE A 263 -4.93 -3.90 10.50
CA ILE A 263 -5.94 -3.02 9.88
C ILE A 263 -5.65 -2.76 8.41
N THR A 264 -4.43 -2.98 7.95
CA THR A 264 -4.12 -2.96 6.51
C THR A 264 -4.88 -4.04 5.73
N LYS A 265 -5.53 -5.01 6.38
CA LYS A 265 -6.43 -5.98 5.74
C LYS A 265 -7.81 -5.42 5.37
N THR A 266 -8.03 -4.14 5.63
CA THR A 266 -9.27 -3.44 5.26
C THR A 266 -9.33 -3.26 3.74
N ASP A 267 -10.56 -3.22 3.24
CA ASP A 267 -10.84 -2.92 1.84
C ASP A 267 -10.63 -1.42 1.57
N ILE A 268 -10.00 -1.11 0.44
CA ILE A 268 -9.73 0.24 -0.07
C ILE A 268 -10.19 0.31 -1.54
N GLY A 269 -10.37 1.52 -2.06
CA GLY A 269 -10.81 1.76 -3.44
C GLY A 269 -12.22 2.35 -3.51
N VAL A 270 -12.68 2.65 -4.71
CA VAL A 270 -13.97 3.31 -4.94
C VAL A 270 -15.03 2.27 -5.31
N THR A 271 -16.29 2.53 -4.94
CA THR A 271 -17.42 1.85 -5.58
C THR A 271 -17.46 2.22 -7.06
N ASP A 272 -17.77 1.25 -7.92
CA ASP A 272 -17.86 1.45 -9.36
C ASP A 272 -18.95 2.49 -9.67
N ILE A 273 -18.56 3.69 -10.08
CA ILE A 273 -19.47 4.74 -10.52
C ILE A 273 -19.17 5.06 -11.97
N LYS A 274 -20.20 4.95 -12.80
CA LYS A 274 -20.10 5.15 -14.24
C LYS A 274 -20.88 6.38 -14.70
N GLY A 275 -20.19 7.20 -15.46
CA GLY A 275 -20.80 8.17 -16.35
C GLY A 275 -20.75 7.68 -17.80
N ASN A 276 -21.45 8.40 -18.66
CA ASN A 276 -21.37 8.24 -20.10
C ASN A 276 -21.02 9.60 -20.71
N LEU A 277 -20.10 9.62 -21.69
CA LEU A 277 -19.91 10.83 -22.51
C LEU A 277 -21.25 11.25 -23.11
N ILE A 278 -21.42 12.56 -23.36
CA ILE A 278 -22.68 13.16 -23.82
C ILE A 278 -23.44 12.27 -24.81
N ARG A 279 -24.60 11.76 -24.42
CA ARG A 279 -25.43 10.90 -25.29
C ARG A 279 -26.33 11.72 -26.23
N VAL A 280 -27.05 12.72 -25.69
CA VAL A 280 -27.82 13.76 -26.39
C VAL A 280 -28.04 14.92 -25.40
N PRO A 281 -27.42 16.10 -25.53
CA PRO A 281 -27.67 17.19 -24.59
C PRO A 281 -28.96 17.93 -24.98
N GLY A 282 -29.93 18.03 -24.07
CA GLY A 282 -31.15 18.80 -24.30
C GLY A 282 -32.35 18.35 -23.47
N ASN A 283 -33.46 19.05 -23.67
CA ASN A 283 -34.70 18.98 -22.89
C ASN A 283 -35.47 17.65 -23.04
N VAL A 284 -34.81 16.50 -23.01
CA VAL A 284 -35.46 15.19 -23.10
C VAL A 284 -36.21 14.92 -21.80
N LYS A 285 -37.51 14.63 -21.90
CA LYS A 285 -38.32 14.24 -20.75
C LYS A 285 -37.88 12.85 -20.31
N TYR A 286 -37.76 12.62 -19.02
CA TYR A 286 -37.50 11.30 -18.45
C TYR A 286 -38.74 10.85 -17.66
N ASN A 287 -39.11 9.59 -17.78
CA ASN A 287 -40.19 9.01 -16.98
C ASN A 287 -39.74 8.77 -15.53
N ALA A 288 -40.67 8.35 -14.67
CA ALA A 288 -40.40 8.10 -13.25
C ALA A 288 -39.32 7.03 -13.00
N GLN A 289 -38.98 6.22 -14.01
CA GLN A 289 -37.93 5.21 -13.99
C GLN A 289 -36.59 5.71 -14.57
N GLY A 290 -36.46 7.01 -14.85
CA GLY A 290 -35.25 7.59 -15.42
C GLY A 290 -35.00 7.23 -16.89
N LYS A 291 -35.96 6.62 -17.59
CA LYS A 291 -35.86 6.35 -19.04
C LYS A 291 -36.36 7.55 -19.82
N VAL A 292 -35.75 7.81 -20.98
CA VAL A 292 -36.21 8.82 -21.94
C VAL A 292 -37.68 8.55 -22.29
N ASP A 293 -38.54 9.53 -22.03
CA ASP A 293 -39.94 9.55 -22.42
C ASP A 293 -39.97 9.64 -23.96
N VAL A 294 -40.63 8.68 -24.60
CA VAL A 294 -40.71 8.59 -26.06
C VAL A 294 -42.14 8.81 -26.55
N ASP A 295 -42.30 9.42 -27.72
CA ASP A 295 -43.59 9.55 -28.38
C ASP A 295 -44.08 8.19 -28.92
N ALA A 296 -45.26 8.18 -29.53
CA ALA A 296 -45.85 6.96 -30.08
C ALA A 296 -45.00 6.27 -31.16
N ASN A 297 -43.98 6.95 -31.71
CA ASN A 297 -43.06 6.42 -32.71
C ASN A 297 -41.69 6.06 -32.11
N GLY A 298 -41.55 6.08 -30.78
CA GLY A 298 -40.29 5.79 -30.11
C GLY A 298 -39.30 6.96 -30.07
N LYS A 299 -39.72 8.18 -30.42
CA LYS A 299 -38.83 9.35 -30.47
C LYS A 299 -38.78 10.10 -29.13
N PRO A 300 -37.61 10.52 -28.62
CA PRO A 300 -37.48 11.31 -27.40
C PRO A 300 -38.37 12.58 -27.37
N ILE A 301 -39.22 12.70 -26.35
CA ILE A 301 -40.12 13.85 -26.14
C ILE A 301 -39.34 15.00 -25.48
N GLY A 302 -39.39 16.19 -26.08
CA GLY A 302 -38.79 17.40 -25.51
C GLY A 302 -39.73 18.15 -24.54
N ASN A 303 -39.21 18.76 -23.46
CA ASN A 303 -39.95 19.64 -22.54
C ASN A 303 -40.38 20.98 -23.16
N ASN A 304 -39.71 21.42 -24.25
CA ASN A 304 -40.09 22.59 -25.05
C ASN A 304 -39.84 22.29 -26.53
N SER A 305 -40.73 22.77 -27.38
CA SER A 305 -40.75 22.56 -28.83
C SER A 305 -39.43 22.95 -29.54
N GLY A 306 -38.52 21.98 -29.70
CA GLY A 306 -37.50 22.00 -30.77
C GLY A 306 -36.07 22.41 -30.41
N THR A 307 -35.72 22.59 -29.12
CA THR A 307 -34.36 22.97 -28.72
C THR A 307 -33.56 21.75 -28.24
N TYR A 308 -32.81 21.15 -29.16
CA TYR A 308 -31.81 20.12 -28.86
C TYR A 308 -30.42 20.78 -28.92
N PHE A 309 -29.62 20.61 -27.87
CA PHE A 309 -28.19 20.91 -27.99
C PHE A 309 -27.54 19.76 -28.73
N THR A 310 -26.57 20.07 -29.57
CA THR A 310 -25.97 19.05 -30.42
C THR A 310 -24.48 19.21 -30.48
N PHE A 311 -23.90 20.30 -29.95
CA PHE A 311 -22.50 20.58 -30.09
C PHE A 311 -21.93 21.06 -28.75
N LEU A 312 -20.92 20.38 -28.24
CA LEU A 312 -20.01 20.98 -27.27
C LEU A 312 -18.86 21.62 -28.04
N LEU A 313 -18.63 22.91 -27.80
CA LEU A 313 -17.45 23.63 -28.27
C LEU A 313 -16.52 23.93 -27.09
N ASP A 314 -15.23 23.78 -27.32
CA ASP A 314 -14.16 24.26 -26.44
C ASP A 314 -13.16 25.08 -27.27
N ASP A 315 -12.12 25.58 -26.62
CA ASP A 315 -11.07 26.34 -27.31
C ASP A 315 -10.29 25.50 -28.34
N ASN A 316 -10.43 24.18 -28.35
CA ASN A 316 -9.78 23.29 -29.31
C ASN A 316 -10.69 22.86 -30.47
N THR A 317 -11.94 23.32 -30.50
CA THR A 317 -12.96 22.86 -31.47
C THR A 317 -13.85 23.97 -32.02
N ARG A 318 -13.64 25.23 -31.60
CA ARG A 318 -14.52 26.37 -31.94
C ARG A 318 -14.01 27.27 -33.06
N PHE A 319 -12.90 26.96 -33.70
CA PHE A 319 -12.29 27.86 -34.67
C PHE A 319 -12.57 27.43 -36.11
N LEU A 320 -12.70 28.40 -37.01
CA LEU A 320 -12.65 28.18 -38.44
C LEU A 320 -11.30 28.67 -38.94
N HIS A 321 -10.51 27.74 -39.47
CA HIS A 321 -9.23 28.04 -40.11
C HIS A 321 -9.46 28.17 -41.60
N MET A 322 -9.12 29.35 -42.14
CA MET A 322 -9.29 29.59 -43.56
C MET A 322 -8.33 30.61 -44.12
N LYS A 323 -8.05 30.49 -45.42
CA LYS A 323 -7.33 31.49 -46.20
C LYS A 323 -8.17 31.89 -47.39
N VAL A 324 -8.33 33.20 -47.58
CA VAL A 324 -9.06 33.78 -48.70
C VAL A 324 -8.07 34.57 -49.53
N VAL A 325 -7.99 34.27 -50.82
CA VAL A 325 -7.16 35.01 -51.77
C VAL A 325 -8.07 35.68 -52.80
N GLU A 326 -7.91 36.99 -52.91
CA GLU A 326 -8.67 37.86 -53.79
C GLU A 326 -7.81 38.26 -54.99
N TYR A 327 -8.26 37.85 -56.17
CA TYR A 327 -7.69 38.25 -57.45
C TYR A 327 -8.67 39.15 -58.19
N THR A 328 -8.15 40.01 -59.07
CA THR A 328 -8.97 40.55 -60.15
C THR A 328 -9.07 39.51 -61.27
N LEU A 329 -10.16 39.50 -62.03
CA LEU A 329 -10.36 38.55 -63.13
C LEU A 329 -9.22 38.58 -64.16
N ALA A 330 -8.59 39.74 -64.37
CA ALA A 330 -7.46 39.90 -65.28
C ALA A 330 -6.14 39.33 -64.74
N ASN A 331 -6.01 39.19 -63.42
CA ASN A 331 -4.75 38.82 -62.74
C ASN A 331 -4.80 37.42 -62.12
N TYR A 332 -5.83 36.62 -62.38
CA TYR A 332 -5.89 35.23 -61.91
C TYR A 332 -5.22 34.29 -62.94
N PRO A 333 -4.33 33.35 -62.56
CA PRO A 333 -3.80 33.04 -61.21
C PRO A 333 -2.40 33.64 -60.95
N ASP A 334 -2.19 34.92 -61.26
CA ASP A 334 -0.88 35.59 -61.24
C ASP A 334 -0.45 36.05 -59.82
N THR A 335 0.81 36.47 -59.65
CA THR A 335 1.47 36.60 -58.31
C THR A 335 1.02 37.75 -57.40
N SER A 336 0.24 38.73 -57.87
CA SER A 336 -0.22 39.87 -57.06
C SER A 336 -1.70 39.73 -56.67
N ALA A 337 -1.97 39.12 -55.52
CA ALA A 337 -3.31 38.93 -54.96
C ALA A 337 -3.36 39.33 -53.49
N ALA A 338 -4.49 39.91 -53.05
CA ALA A 338 -4.69 40.19 -51.62
C ALA A 338 -4.99 38.87 -50.90
N THR A 339 -4.19 38.56 -49.88
CA THR A 339 -4.34 37.34 -49.09
C THR A 339 -4.81 37.69 -47.70
N TYR A 340 -5.91 37.09 -47.28
CA TYR A 340 -6.48 37.22 -45.94
C TYR A 340 -6.35 35.86 -45.26
N ASP A 341 -5.54 35.82 -44.21
CA ASP A 341 -5.17 34.60 -43.51
C ASP A 341 -5.83 34.56 -42.13
N PHE A 342 -6.80 33.66 -41.97
CA PHE A 342 -7.52 33.39 -40.74
C PHE A 342 -7.10 32.01 -40.19
N THR A 343 -5.80 31.78 -40.07
CA THR A 343 -5.23 30.56 -39.47
C THR A 343 -4.43 30.88 -38.22
N GLY A 344 -4.06 29.85 -37.44
CA GLY A 344 -3.33 30.02 -36.18
C GLY A 344 -4.07 30.93 -35.19
N ASP A 345 -3.36 31.93 -34.64
CA ASP A 345 -3.91 32.88 -33.67
C ASP A 345 -4.98 33.83 -34.27
N ASN A 346 -5.06 33.91 -35.60
CA ASN A 346 -6.05 34.73 -36.32
C ASN A 346 -7.29 33.94 -36.75
N ALA A 347 -7.41 32.68 -36.32
CA ALA A 347 -8.55 31.85 -36.68
C ALA A 347 -9.87 32.43 -36.14
N ILE A 348 -10.95 32.25 -36.90
CA ILE A 348 -12.24 32.86 -36.56
C ILE A 348 -12.92 31.99 -35.50
N ALA A 349 -13.14 32.53 -34.29
CA ALA A 349 -13.97 31.85 -33.29
C ALA A 349 -15.43 31.84 -33.74
N VAL A 350 -15.96 30.69 -34.17
CA VAL A 350 -17.29 30.62 -34.77
C VAL A 350 -18.41 30.68 -33.72
N ALA A 351 -18.12 30.37 -32.47
CA ALA A 351 -19.01 30.56 -31.33
C ALA A 351 -18.22 30.57 -30.02
N THR A 352 -18.87 30.97 -28.93
CA THR A 352 -18.31 30.86 -27.59
C THR A 352 -18.17 29.39 -27.18
N ALA A 353 -17.14 29.07 -26.39
CA ALA A 353 -17.01 27.75 -25.79
C ALA A 353 -18.23 27.45 -24.90
N GLY A 354 -18.71 26.21 -24.95
CA GLY A 354 -19.92 25.76 -24.25
C GLY A 354 -20.86 24.96 -25.16
N LEU A 355 -22.05 24.70 -24.63
CA LEU A 355 -23.09 23.97 -25.35
C LEU A 355 -23.78 24.86 -26.37
N ASN A 356 -23.90 24.36 -27.59
CA ASN A 356 -24.56 25.05 -28.67
C ASN A 356 -25.65 24.16 -29.29
N THR A 357 -26.80 24.77 -29.55
CA THR A 357 -27.85 24.15 -30.37
C THR A 357 -27.43 24.20 -31.83
N VAL A 358 -27.94 23.31 -32.68
CA VAL A 358 -27.64 23.37 -34.13
C VAL A 358 -27.96 24.75 -34.70
N THR A 359 -29.14 25.28 -34.39
CA THR A 359 -29.55 26.62 -34.85
C THR A 359 -28.70 27.74 -34.26
N GLY A 360 -28.36 27.65 -32.96
CA GLY A 360 -27.50 28.62 -32.29
C GLY A 360 -26.10 28.65 -32.89
N LEU A 361 -25.51 27.48 -33.12
CA LEU A 361 -24.20 27.36 -33.76
C LEU A 361 -24.23 27.92 -35.18
N VAL A 362 -25.21 27.54 -35.99
CA VAL A 362 -25.37 28.02 -37.37
C VAL A 362 -25.44 29.56 -37.43
N ASN A 363 -26.23 30.15 -36.53
CA ASN A 363 -26.37 31.60 -36.43
C ASN A 363 -25.06 32.27 -35.98
N ALA A 364 -24.45 31.76 -34.90
CA ALA A 364 -23.19 32.29 -34.37
C ALA A 364 -22.07 32.22 -35.42
N PHE A 365 -21.97 31.08 -36.13
CA PHE A 365 -20.99 30.86 -37.19
C PHE A 365 -21.14 31.91 -38.28
N SER A 366 -22.36 32.12 -38.78
CA SER A 366 -22.63 33.10 -39.84
C SER A 366 -22.32 34.54 -39.39
N ILE A 367 -22.68 34.90 -38.15
CA ILE A 367 -22.41 36.23 -37.56
C ILE A 367 -20.91 36.47 -37.41
N ASN A 368 -20.18 35.51 -36.83
CA ASN A 368 -18.78 35.70 -36.47
C ASN A 368 -17.86 35.71 -37.70
N VAL A 369 -18.15 34.88 -38.72
CA VAL A 369 -17.41 34.93 -39.98
C VAL A 369 -17.69 36.22 -40.73
N ALA A 370 -18.95 36.69 -40.78
CA ALA A 370 -19.29 37.97 -41.39
C ALA A 370 -18.59 39.15 -40.68
N ALA A 371 -18.51 39.11 -39.35
CA ALA A 371 -17.79 40.12 -38.57
C ALA A 371 -16.28 40.11 -38.86
N ALA A 372 -15.66 38.93 -38.96
CA ALA A 372 -14.26 38.79 -39.34
C ALA A 372 -13.98 39.32 -40.75
N PHE A 373 -14.86 39.01 -41.71
CA PHE A 373 -14.77 39.51 -43.09
C PHE A 373 -14.91 41.03 -43.16
N SER A 374 -15.88 41.60 -42.44
CA SER A 374 -16.04 43.05 -42.35
C SER A 374 -14.79 43.72 -41.77
N THR A 375 -14.17 43.13 -40.75
CA THR A 375 -12.95 43.66 -40.10
C THR A 375 -11.75 43.60 -41.04
N ALA A 376 -11.65 42.53 -41.84
CA ALA A 376 -10.61 42.34 -42.84
C ALA A 376 -10.82 43.15 -44.14
N GLY A 377 -11.95 43.85 -44.30
CA GLY A 377 -12.28 44.62 -45.50
C GLY A 377 -12.90 43.79 -46.64
N LEU A 378 -13.28 42.54 -46.38
CA LEU A 378 -13.90 41.61 -47.33
C LEU A 378 -15.40 41.89 -47.54
N SER A 379 -15.75 43.11 -47.93
CA SER A 379 -17.17 43.53 -48.08
C SER A 379 -17.91 42.91 -49.28
N ASP A 380 -17.17 42.39 -50.25
CA ASP A 380 -17.71 41.77 -51.47
C ASP A 380 -17.86 40.24 -51.36
N LEU A 381 -17.59 39.66 -50.18
CA LEU A 381 -17.70 38.23 -49.92
C LEU A 381 -18.61 38.00 -48.71
N ASN A 382 -19.72 37.29 -48.92
CA ASN A 382 -20.65 36.89 -47.88
C ASN A 382 -20.48 35.41 -47.57
N PHE A 383 -20.73 35.04 -46.32
CA PHE A 383 -20.67 33.68 -45.82
C PHE A 383 -21.97 33.30 -45.12
N ASP A 384 -22.51 32.12 -45.43
CA ASP A 384 -23.63 31.51 -44.72
C ASP A 384 -23.30 30.05 -44.38
N LEU A 385 -23.58 29.64 -43.14
CA LEU A 385 -23.78 28.23 -42.82
C LEU A 385 -25.29 27.97 -42.80
N PHE A 386 -25.76 26.93 -43.49
CA PHE A 386 -27.19 26.58 -43.48
C PHE A 386 -27.42 25.08 -43.65
N ASN A 387 -28.67 24.69 -43.45
CA ASN A 387 -29.14 23.31 -43.52
C ASN A 387 -29.77 23.04 -44.89
N LEU A 388 -29.21 22.09 -45.65
CA LEU A 388 -29.48 21.82 -47.07
C LEU A 388 -30.93 21.45 -47.42
N ASN A 389 -31.77 21.09 -46.44
CA ASN A 389 -33.11 20.57 -46.73
C ASN A 389 -34.23 21.10 -45.83
N GLY A 390 -33.96 22.09 -44.97
CA GLY A 390 -34.91 22.52 -43.93
C GLY A 390 -35.32 21.42 -42.94
N LYS A 391 -34.72 20.22 -43.05
CA LYS A 391 -34.96 19.06 -42.18
C LYS A 391 -34.31 19.32 -40.82
N LYS A 392 -35.09 19.17 -39.75
CA LYS A 392 -34.58 19.23 -38.37
C LYS A 392 -34.13 17.83 -37.94
N GLY A 393 -32.84 17.64 -37.65
CA GLY A 393 -32.32 16.38 -37.11
C GLY A 393 -30.90 15.99 -37.57
N PRO A 394 -30.38 14.82 -37.17
CA PRO A 394 -29.04 14.33 -37.53
C PRO A 394 -28.80 14.15 -39.04
N ASP A 395 -29.87 14.02 -39.84
CA ASP A 395 -29.80 13.97 -41.32
C ASP A 395 -29.78 15.36 -41.98
N ALA A 396 -29.72 16.43 -41.19
CA ALA A 396 -29.53 17.79 -41.69
C ALA A 396 -28.16 17.91 -42.35
N GLY A 397 -28.11 17.84 -43.68
CA GLY A 397 -26.90 18.18 -44.42
C GLY A 397 -26.52 19.63 -44.11
N LEU A 398 -25.34 19.86 -43.55
CA LEU A 398 -24.81 21.22 -43.38
C LEU A 398 -24.08 21.64 -44.65
N ALA A 399 -24.28 22.88 -45.06
CA ALA A 399 -23.56 23.49 -46.16
C ALA A 399 -22.97 24.83 -45.75
N LEU A 400 -21.70 25.03 -46.09
CA LEU A 400 -21.04 26.33 -46.05
C LEU A 400 -21.16 26.95 -47.44
N ARG A 401 -21.70 28.16 -47.53
CA ARG A 401 -21.88 28.88 -48.79
C ARG A 401 -21.17 30.21 -48.73
N PHE A 402 -20.36 30.46 -49.75
CA PHE A 402 -19.78 31.76 -50.00
C PHE A 402 -20.46 32.35 -51.23
N THR A 403 -20.87 33.60 -51.14
CA THR A 403 -21.52 34.33 -52.23
C THR A 403 -20.83 35.67 -52.43
N CYS A 404 -20.73 36.15 -53.66
CA CYS A 404 -20.29 37.51 -53.96
C CYS A 404 -21.37 38.26 -54.77
N PRO A 405 -21.45 39.60 -54.66
CA PRO A 405 -22.36 40.39 -55.49
C PRO A 405 -21.99 40.38 -56.98
N GLN A 406 -23.00 40.50 -57.85
CA GLN A 406 -22.89 40.43 -59.32
C GLN A 406 -22.00 41.48 -60.01
N THR A 407 -21.50 42.48 -59.29
CA THR A 407 -20.86 43.67 -59.87
C THR A 407 -19.35 43.68 -59.75
N VAL A 408 -18.71 42.60 -59.28
CA VAL A 408 -17.30 42.64 -58.89
C VAL A 408 -16.45 41.74 -59.79
N ASN A 409 -15.53 42.33 -60.57
CA ASN A 409 -14.54 41.65 -61.44
C ASN A 409 -13.45 40.92 -60.60
N LYS A 410 -13.86 40.04 -59.68
CA LYS A 410 -12.98 39.34 -58.74
C LYS A 410 -13.05 37.83 -58.92
N VAL A 411 -11.92 37.17 -58.68
CA VAL A 411 -11.83 35.70 -58.53
C VAL A 411 -11.43 35.43 -57.08
N TRP A 412 -12.19 34.58 -56.41
CA TRP A 412 -11.94 34.20 -55.03
C TRP A 412 -11.39 32.78 -54.98
N VAL A 413 -10.27 32.62 -54.28
CA VAL A 413 -9.73 31.32 -53.90
C VAL A 413 -9.95 31.17 -52.39
N ILE A 414 -10.67 30.13 -52.00
CA ILE A 414 -10.97 29.83 -50.60
C ILE A 414 -10.35 28.48 -50.25
N ASP A 415 -9.46 28.52 -49.27
CA ASP A 415 -8.87 27.38 -48.60
C ASP A 415 -9.49 27.25 -47.21
N LEU A 416 -10.19 26.15 -46.96
CA LEU A 416 -10.68 25.77 -45.63
C LEU A 416 -9.78 24.67 -45.07
N ASP A 417 -9.17 24.93 -43.92
CA ASP A 417 -8.37 23.94 -43.22
C ASP A 417 -9.19 23.32 -42.08
N PHE A 418 -9.80 22.17 -42.36
CA PHE A 418 -10.54 21.41 -41.36
C PHE A 418 -9.66 20.47 -40.55
N THR A 419 -8.42 20.24 -41.02
CA THR A 419 -7.44 19.41 -40.33
C THR A 419 -6.62 20.19 -39.30
N GLN A 420 -6.64 21.52 -39.35
CA GLN A 420 -5.92 22.36 -38.40
C GLN A 420 -6.45 22.19 -36.98
N PHE A 421 -5.53 22.15 -36.01
CA PHE A 421 -5.85 22.10 -34.59
C PHE A 421 -6.72 23.30 -34.19
N GLY A 422 -7.82 23.06 -33.48
CA GLY A 422 -8.80 24.10 -33.17
C GLY A 422 -10.04 24.07 -34.06
N SER A 423 -9.96 23.38 -35.21
CA SER A 423 -10.97 23.49 -36.26
C SER A 423 -12.31 22.84 -35.87
N VAL A 424 -13.38 23.59 -36.10
CA VAL A 424 -14.78 23.15 -35.95
C VAL A 424 -15.20 22.14 -37.03
N GLY A 425 -14.36 21.93 -38.06
CA GLY A 425 -14.62 21.01 -39.17
C GLY A 425 -15.00 19.61 -38.72
N ASN A 426 -14.21 19.00 -37.85
CA ASN A 426 -14.42 17.64 -37.36
C ASN A 426 -15.76 17.47 -36.63
N LEU A 427 -16.21 18.50 -35.91
CA LEU A 427 -17.50 18.51 -35.24
C LEU A 427 -18.67 18.61 -36.24
N LEU A 428 -18.51 19.42 -37.29
CA LEU A 428 -19.52 19.55 -38.35
C LEU A 428 -19.49 18.37 -39.35
N GLY A 429 -18.48 17.50 -39.25
CA GLY A 429 -18.28 16.35 -40.14
C GLY A 429 -17.58 16.69 -41.46
N PHE A 430 -16.82 17.79 -41.50
CA PHE A 430 -15.85 18.08 -42.57
C PHE A 430 -14.48 17.54 -42.13
N GLY A 431 -13.96 16.52 -42.82
CA GLY A 431 -12.73 15.83 -42.42
C GLY A 431 -11.52 16.07 -43.33
N GLU A 432 -11.66 16.85 -44.39
CA GLU A 432 -10.60 17.10 -45.37
C GLU A 432 -10.50 18.58 -45.67
N ASN A 433 -9.27 19.06 -45.93
CA ASN A 433 -9.06 20.44 -46.37
C ASN A 433 -9.71 20.65 -47.73
N VAL A 434 -10.39 21.80 -47.89
CA VAL A 434 -11.11 22.07 -49.11
C VAL A 434 -10.62 23.34 -49.77
N HIS A 435 -10.15 23.18 -51.00
CA HIS A 435 -9.75 24.27 -51.89
C HIS A 435 -10.83 24.47 -52.96
N ARG A 436 -11.30 25.71 -53.11
CA ARG A 436 -12.19 26.09 -54.21
C ARG A 436 -11.83 27.44 -54.78
N VAL A 437 -11.94 27.52 -56.10
CA VAL A 437 -11.85 28.75 -56.86
C VAL A 437 -13.22 29.04 -57.45
N PHE A 438 -13.74 30.26 -57.28
CA PHE A 438 -14.95 30.67 -57.97
C PHE A 438 -14.92 32.14 -58.39
N HIS A 439 -15.58 32.41 -59.50
CA HIS A 439 -15.78 33.74 -60.07
C HIS A 439 -17.14 33.77 -60.79
N GLU A 440 -17.82 34.91 -60.78
CA GLU A 440 -19.14 35.05 -61.36
C GLU A 440 -19.05 35.59 -62.79
N THR A 441 -19.56 34.85 -63.78
CA THR A 441 -19.65 35.34 -65.17
C THR A 441 -21.08 35.51 -65.68
N SER A 442 -22.12 34.97 -65.03
CA SER A 442 -23.54 35.26 -65.34
C SER A 442 -24.56 34.66 -64.35
N GLY A 443 -24.85 35.34 -63.23
CA GLY A 443 -25.87 34.93 -62.23
C GLY A 443 -25.27 34.45 -60.90
N GLN A 444 -25.99 34.66 -59.77
CA GLN A 444 -25.45 34.61 -58.38
C GLN A 444 -24.34 33.56 -58.22
N GLY A 445 -23.10 34.02 -58.20
CA GLY A 445 -21.91 33.19 -58.08
C GLY A 445 -21.80 32.73 -56.64
N TYR A 446 -22.04 31.44 -56.40
CA TYR A 446 -21.81 30.84 -55.10
C TYR A 446 -20.92 29.60 -55.21
N VAL A 447 -20.08 29.40 -54.20
CA VAL A 447 -19.45 28.10 -53.94
C VAL A 447 -20.05 27.53 -52.68
N MET A 448 -20.36 26.23 -52.74
CA MET A 448 -20.95 25.51 -51.62
C MET A 448 -20.10 24.30 -51.26
N PHE A 449 -19.84 24.16 -49.97
CA PHE A 449 -19.19 23.01 -49.37
C PHE A 449 -20.24 22.22 -48.61
N VAL A 450 -20.66 21.11 -49.20
CA VAL A 450 -21.68 20.23 -48.63
C VAL A 450 -21.00 19.17 -47.77
N LYS A 451 -21.42 19.05 -46.51
CA LYS A 451 -21.01 17.93 -45.65
C LYS A 451 -21.37 16.60 -46.33
N PRO A 452 -20.46 15.62 -46.42
CA PRO A 452 -20.79 14.27 -46.88
C PRO A 452 -21.95 13.65 -46.07
N PRO A 453 -22.80 12.83 -46.70
CA PRO A 453 -23.84 12.11 -45.97
C PRO A 453 -23.20 11.21 -44.91
N GLY A 454 -23.64 11.37 -43.66
CA GLY A 454 -23.09 10.66 -42.51
C GLY A 454 -23.63 11.24 -41.21
N PRO A 455 -23.47 10.54 -40.09
CA PRO A 455 -24.02 10.96 -38.81
C PRO A 455 -23.39 12.27 -38.32
N LEU A 456 -24.11 13.02 -37.47
CA LEU A 456 -23.58 14.22 -36.81
C LEU A 456 -22.68 13.83 -35.64
N VAL A 457 -21.63 14.62 -35.42
CA VAL A 457 -20.78 14.49 -34.24
C VAL A 457 -21.36 15.41 -33.17
N SER A 458 -21.84 14.82 -32.07
CA SER A 458 -22.45 15.57 -30.98
C SER A 458 -21.42 16.20 -30.04
N ALA A 459 -20.31 15.49 -29.86
CA ALA A 459 -19.16 15.96 -29.10
C ALA A 459 -17.89 15.45 -29.77
N TYR A 460 -16.94 16.35 -29.93
CA TYR A 460 -15.58 16.05 -30.34
C TYR A 460 -14.68 16.53 -29.22
N ILE A 461 -13.97 15.60 -28.56
CA ILE A 461 -13.08 15.90 -27.44
C ILE A 461 -11.66 15.67 -27.96
N HIS A 462 -10.95 16.76 -28.22
CA HIS A 462 -9.59 16.71 -28.71
C HIS A 462 -8.65 16.10 -27.64
N PRO A 463 -7.55 15.41 -28.02
CA PRO A 463 -6.50 14.94 -27.09
C PRO A 463 -5.93 15.99 -26.10
N ASN A 464 -6.12 17.28 -26.37
CA ASN A 464 -5.64 18.40 -25.54
C ASN A 464 -6.78 19.17 -24.84
N SER A 465 -8.03 18.71 -24.97
CA SER A 465 -9.17 19.30 -24.27
C SER A 465 -9.02 19.12 -22.77
N THR A 466 -9.15 20.24 -22.05
CA THR A 466 -9.14 20.34 -20.58
C THR A 466 -10.54 20.19 -19.99
N THR A 467 -11.57 20.09 -20.82
CA THR A 467 -12.96 19.91 -20.39
C THR A 467 -13.55 18.69 -21.06
N ILE A 468 -14.07 17.75 -20.27
CA ILE A 468 -14.70 16.52 -20.79
C ILE A 468 -16.12 16.45 -20.27
N PRO A 469 -17.14 16.54 -21.14
CA PRO A 469 -18.52 16.49 -20.71
C PRO A 469 -19.04 15.05 -20.55
N PHE A 470 -19.90 14.81 -19.57
CA PHE A 470 -20.49 13.50 -19.33
C PHE A 470 -21.81 13.61 -18.54
N TYR A 471 -22.57 12.53 -18.51
CA TYR A 471 -23.78 12.35 -17.69
C TYR A 471 -23.60 11.18 -16.74
N PHE A 472 -24.18 11.25 -15.55
CA PHE A 472 -24.35 10.06 -14.72
C PHE A 472 -25.52 9.23 -15.24
N SER A 473 -25.39 7.91 -15.21
CA SER A 473 -26.54 7.04 -15.46
C SER A 473 -27.57 7.18 -14.32
N PRO A 474 -28.88 7.19 -14.59
CA PRO A 474 -29.92 7.16 -13.57
C PRO A 474 -29.82 5.96 -12.61
N SER A 475 -29.17 4.86 -13.03
CA SER A 475 -28.91 3.69 -12.18
C SER A 475 -27.93 3.97 -11.03
N GLU A 476 -27.07 4.98 -11.18
CA GLU A 476 -25.97 5.28 -10.24
C GLU A 476 -26.38 6.26 -9.14
N GLY A 477 -27.69 6.40 -8.86
CA GLY A 477 -28.20 7.28 -7.81
C GLY A 477 -28.24 8.77 -8.18
N TYR A 478 -28.06 9.11 -9.46
CA TYR A 478 -28.32 10.46 -9.97
C TYR A 478 -29.80 10.83 -9.78
N SER A 479 -30.08 12.02 -9.23
CA SER A 479 -31.44 12.56 -9.11
C SER A 479 -31.69 13.63 -10.18
N PRO A 480 -32.48 13.33 -11.22
CA PRO A 480 -32.83 14.30 -12.27
C PRO A 480 -33.59 15.52 -11.74
N SER A 481 -34.28 15.36 -10.60
CA SER A 481 -35.10 16.41 -9.99
C SER A 481 -34.27 17.48 -9.28
N THR A 482 -33.15 17.11 -8.68
CA THR A 482 -32.26 18.02 -7.94
C THR A 482 -31.01 18.40 -8.72
N GLY A 483 -30.68 17.68 -9.80
CA GLY A 483 -29.44 17.89 -10.58
C GLY A 483 -28.16 17.55 -9.80
N SER A 484 -28.31 16.84 -8.67
CA SER A 484 -27.21 16.48 -7.79
C SER A 484 -26.46 15.27 -8.34
N LYS A 485 -25.12 15.35 -8.36
CA LYS A 485 -24.25 14.20 -8.62
C LYS A 485 -24.50 13.12 -7.55
N PRO A 486 -24.22 11.83 -7.84
CA PRO A 486 -24.20 10.82 -6.79
C PRO A 486 -23.24 11.21 -5.66
N ASN A 487 -23.65 10.99 -4.41
CA ASN A 487 -22.90 11.44 -3.22
C ASN A 487 -21.47 10.88 -3.15
N ASN A 488 -21.23 9.74 -3.77
CA ASN A 488 -19.97 9.00 -3.65
C ASN A 488 -18.97 9.32 -4.79
N VAL A 489 -19.31 10.22 -5.73
CA VAL A 489 -18.39 10.55 -6.83
C VAL A 489 -17.31 11.52 -6.35
N PRO A 490 -16.02 11.17 -6.52
CA PRO A 490 -14.94 12.04 -6.13
C PRO A 490 -15.00 13.42 -6.81
N SER A 491 -14.76 14.50 -6.06
CA SER A 491 -14.65 15.85 -6.63
C SER A 491 -13.38 16.05 -7.45
N THR A 492 -12.34 15.26 -7.14
CA THR A 492 -11.02 15.23 -7.78
C THR A 492 -10.55 13.78 -7.86
N GLY A 493 -9.74 13.44 -8.85
CA GLY A 493 -9.18 12.08 -8.96
C GLY A 493 -8.86 11.69 -10.39
N PHE A 494 -9.10 10.42 -10.70
CA PHE A 494 -8.83 9.86 -12.03
C PHE A 494 -10.11 9.29 -12.65
N ALA A 495 -10.22 9.36 -13.96
CA ALA A 495 -11.32 8.75 -14.70
C ALA A 495 -10.79 8.00 -15.92
N LYS A 496 -11.28 6.78 -16.13
CA LYS A 496 -11.03 5.98 -17.32
C LYS A 496 -12.13 6.28 -18.35
N ILE A 497 -11.73 6.69 -19.55
CA ILE A 497 -12.65 7.09 -20.63
C ILE A 497 -12.59 6.07 -21.75
N GLY A 498 -13.73 5.43 -22.02
CA GLY A 498 -13.90 4.48 -23.12
C GLY A 498 -12.99 3.26 -23.07
N GLY A 499 -12.47 2.92 -21.88
CA GLY A 499 -11.50 1.84 -21.69
C GLY A 499 -10.15 2.05 -22.40
N LYS A 500 -9.82 3.28 -22.81
CA LYS A 500 -8.64 3.55 -23.66
C LYS A 500 -7.73 4.68 -23.15
N GLU A 501 -8.26 5.60 -22.34
CA GLU A 501 -7.51 6.73 -21.81
C GLU A 501 -7.83 6.92 -20.32
N ILE A 502 -6.82 7.27 -19.53
CA ILE A 502 -7.00 7.73 -18.16
C ILE A 502 -6.72 9.23 -18.12
N VAL A 503 -7.61 9.97 -17.45
CA VAL A 503 -7.47 11.40 -17.23
C VAL A 503 -7.42 11.71 -15.74
N GLU A 504 -6.61 12.68 -15.37
CA GLU A 504 -6.60 13.30 -14.04
C GLU A 504 -7.50 14.54 -14.06
N TYR A 505 -8.41 14.67 -13.11
CA TYR A 505 -9.34 15.80 -13.03
C TYR A 505 -9.33 16.46 -11.64
N THR A 506 -9.53 17.77 -11.65
CA THR A 506 -9.49 18.65 -10.46
C THR A 506 -10.85 19.20 -10.07
N ALA A 507 -11.88 19.01 -10.88
CA ALA A 507 -13.24 19.36 -10.53
C ALA A 507 -14.25 18.58 -11.38
N ILE A 508 -15.45 18.40 -10.81
CA ILE A 508 -16.66 18.04 -11.54
C ILE A 508 -17.64 19.19 -11.39
N ASN A 509 -17.93 19.89 -12.49
CA ASN A 509 -18.85 21.02 -12.49
C ASN A 509 -20.20 20.60 -13.07
N SER A 510 -21.30 21.02 -12.45
CA SER A 510 -22.64 20.89 -13.04
C SER A 510 -22.88 22.04 -14.03
N VAL A 511 -23.48 21.73 -15.17
CA VAL A 511 -23.92 22.76 -16.12
C VAL A 511 -25.32 23.23 -15.68
N GLY A 512 -25.37 24.35 -14.97
CA GLY A 512 -26.54 24.85 -14.24
C GLY A 512 -27.75 25.32 -15.06
N GLU A 513 -27.81 25.06 -16.37
CA GLU A 513 -28.92 25.48 -17.22
C GLU A 513 -30.10 24.50 -17.11
N LEU A 514 -31.34 25.02 -16.99
CA LEU A 514 -32.57 24.22 -16.90
C LEU A 514 -32.73 23.19 -18.04
N SER A 515 -32.11 23.47 -19.19
CA SER A 515 -32.13 22.65 -20.41
C SER A 515 -30.97 21.67 -20.56
N ALA A 516 -30.04 21.62 -19.60
CA ALA A 516 -28.89 20.71 -19.55
C ALA A 516 -28.80 19.96 -18.21
N LYS A 517 -29.92 19.79 -17.50
CA LYS A 517 -29.99 19.09 -16.20
C LYS A 517 -29.35 17.71 -16.27
N GLY A 518 -28.34 17.48 -15.42
CA GLY A 518 -27.60 16.21 -15.33
C GLY A 518 -26.33 16.14 -16.16
N LEU A 519 -26.06 17.18 -16.96
CA LEU A 519 -24.77 17.31 -17.61
C LEU A 519 -23.74 17.81 -16.61
N HIS A 520 -22.61 17.11 -16.59
CA HIS A 520 -21.44 17.48 -15.84
C HIS A 520 -20.25 17.64 -16.77
N THR A 521 -19.24 18.38 -16.32
CA THR A 521 -17.96 18.52 -17.01
C THR A 521 -16.83 18.20 -16.05
N LEU A 522 -15.91 17.34 -16.48
CA LEU A 522 -14.62 17.16 -15.82
C LEU A 522 -13.71 18.31 -16.22
N THR A 523 -13.15 19.00 -15.23
CA THR A 523 -12.00 19.88 -15.43
C THR A 523 -10.74 19.04 -15.32
N VAL A 524 -10.12 18.76 -16.46
CA VAL A 524 -8.97 17.87 -16.60
C VAL A 524 -7.67 18.65 -16.41
N SER A 525 -6.84 18.21 -15.47
CA SER A 525 -5.47 18.70 -15.31
C SER A 525 -4.50 17.97 -16.23
N LYS A 526 -4.71 16.67 -16.46
CA LYS A 526 -3.81 15.84 -17.27
C LYS A 526 -4.58 14.81 -18.10
N ARG A 527 -4.34 14.82 -19.42
CA ARG A 527 -4.79 13.79 -20.38
C ARG A 527 -3.67 12.76 -20.57
N GLY A 528 -4.02 11.49 -20.75
CA GLY A 528 -3.03 10.41 -20.88
C GLY A 528 -2.23 10.17 -19.59
N ALA A 529 -2.92 10.23 -18.45
CA ALA A 529 -2.32 9.95 -17.15
C ALA A 529 -1.86 8.48 -17.09
N MET A 530 -0.91 8.19 -16.19
CA MET A 530 -0.38 6.84 -15.95
C MET A 530 0.22 6.16 -17.21
N GLY A 531 0.72 6.97 -18.16
CA GLY A 531 1.32 6.48 -19.40
C GLY A 531 0.31 6.10 -20.50
N THR A 532 -0.99 6.30 -20.29
CA THR A 532 -1.99 6.06 -21.34
C THR A 532 -1.87 7.08 -22.48
N SER A 533 -2.26 6.67 -23.70
CA SER A 533 -2.25 7.57 -24.84
C SER A 533 -3.41 8.56 -24.78
N ARG A 534 -3.14 9.83 -25.10
CA ARG A 534 -4.20 10.83 -25.28
C ARG A 534 -4.92 10.51 -26.58
N ILE A 535 -6.22 10.24 -26.51
CA ILE A 535 -7.01 9.91 -27.69
C ILE A 535 -8.09 10.94 -27.96
N GLU A 536 -8.47 11.01 -29.22
CA GLU A 536 -9.67 11.72 -29.62
C GLU A 536 -10.89 10.88 -29.22
N HIS A 537 -11.86 11.51 -28.54
CA HIS A 537 -13.16 10.90 -28.31
C HIS A 537 -14.20 11.58 -29.18
N ARG A 538 -14.86 10.77 -30.02
CA ARG A 538 -15.89 11.22 -30.94
C ARG A 538 -17.23 10.58 -30.56
N VAL A 539 -18.22 11.40 -30.24
CA VAL A 539 -19.58 10.91 -29.95
C VAL A 539 -20.50 11.19 -31.12
N VAL A 540 -20.95 10.13 -31.77
CA VAL A 540 -21.69 10.17 -33.03
C VAL A 540 -23.19 9.91 -32.78
N MET A 541 -24.06 10.70 -33.41
CA MET A 541 -25.51 10.54 -33.32
C MET A 541 -26.06 9.75 -34.50
N THR A 542 -26.85 8.70 -34.24
CA THR A 542 -27.53 7.96 -35.31
C THR A 542 -28.83 8.65 -35.73
N PRO A 543 -29.37 8.30 -36.92
CA PRO A 543 -30.67 8.79 -37.38
C PRO A 543 -31.83 8.50 -36.40
N GLU A 544 -31.73 7.43 -35.62
CA GLU A 544 -32.74 6.99 -34.65
C GLU A 544 -32.66 7.75 -33.31
N TRP A 545 -31.74 8.71 -33.17
CA TRP A 545 -31.41 9.36 -31.88
C TRP A 545 -30.94 8.35 -30.83
N THR A 546 -30.49 7.19 -31.28
CA THR A 546 -29.77 6.18 -30.52
C THR A 546 -28.26 6.34 -30.83
N SER A 547 -27.38 5.64 -30.13
CA SER A 547 -25.96 5.60 -30.47
C SER A 547 -25.66 4.26 -31.14
N GLU A 548 -24.93 4.25 -32.26
CA GLU A 548 -24.53 3.03 -33.00
C GLU A 548 -23.22 2.43 -32.49
N THR A 549 -22.50 3.15 -31.64
CA THR A 549 -21.25 2.69 -31.02
C THR A 549 -21.41 2.78 -29.52
N ASP A 550 -21.06 1.70 -28.82
CA ASP A 550 -21.16 1.52 -27.37
C ASP A 550 -20.92 2.81 -26.58
N GLU A 551 -21.76 3.04 -25.56
CA GLU A 551 -21.64 4.17 -24.64
C GLU A 551 -20.18 4.32 -24.21
N VAL A 552 -19.54 5.44 -24.58
CA VAL A 552 -18.18 5.72 -24.11
C VAL A 552 -18.30 6.02 -22.63
N THR A 553 -18.02 5.00 -21.82
CA THR A 553 -18.14 5.08 -20.36
C THR A 553 -17.03 5.95 -19.78
N VAL A 554 -17.37 6.63 -18.70
CA VAL A 554 -16.45 7.37 -17.83
C VAL A 554 -16.48 6.65 -16.48
N GLU A 555 -15.47 5.86 -16.19
CA GLU A 555 -15.37 5.12 -14.92
C GLU A 555 -14.50 5.90 -13.96
N PHE A 556 -15.07 6.28 -12.81
CA PHE A 556 -14.39 7.09 -11.80
C PHE A 556 -13.53 6.21 -10.88
N GLY A 557 -12.33 6.67 -10.58
CA GLY A 557 -11.39 5.96 -9.72
C GLY A 557 -10.52 6.89 -8.89
N ALA A 558 -9.78 6.27 -7.97
CA ALA A 558 -8.65 6.90 -7.29
C ALA A 558 -7.35 6.33 -7.85
N GLY A 559 -6.23 6.99 -7.65
CA GLY A 559 -4.98 6.49 -8.19
C GLY A 559 -3.80 7.36 -7.89
N PHE A 560 -2.68 6.98 -8.49
CA PHE A 560 -1.42 7.69 -8.38
C PHE A 560 -0.80 7.79 -9.75
N ASP A 561 -0.26 8.96 -10.05
CA ASP A 561 0.55 9.19 -11.24
C ASP A 561 1.85 9.84 -10.78
N ASP A 562 2.95 9.11 -10.92
CA ASP A 562 4.31 9.48 -10.50
C ASP A 562 4.48 9.70 -8.98
N VAL A 563 3.81 8.88 -8.16
CA VAL A 563 3.99 8.86 -6.69
C VAL A 563 4.80 7.64 -6.25
N ASP A 564 5.70 7.79 -5.29
CA ASP A 564 6.46 6.65 -4.78
C ASP A 564 5.56 5.64 -4.02
N PRO A 565 5.91 4.34 -3.98
CA PRO A 565 5.06 3.32 -3.39
C PRO A 565 4.75 3.50 -1.91
N LEU A 566 5.69 4.02 -1.11
CA LEU A 566 5.47 4.19 0.33
C LEU A 566 4.55 5.37 0.61
N THR A 567 4.71 6.48 -0.12
CA THR A 567 3.76 7.61 -0.05
C THR A 567 2.37 7.20 -0.54
N ALA A 568 2.26 6.42 -1.61
CA ALA A 568 0.99 5.89 -2.10
C ALA A 568 0.31 5.02 -1.03
N ILE A 569 1.06 4.11 -0.38
CA ILE A 569 0.56 3.29 0.73
C ILE A 569 0.12 4.16 1.90
N LEU A 570 0.89 5.18 2.29
CA LEU A 570 0.51 6.09 3.36
C LEU A 570 -0.80 6.82 3.03
N ARG A 571 -0.95 7.36 1.81
CA ARG A 571 -2.20 8.01 1.37
C ARG A 571 -3.40 7.04 1.41
N LEU A 572 -3.23 5.79 0.97
CA LEU A 572 -4.27 4.75 1.05
C LEU A 572 -4.58 4.32 2.49
N ALA A 573 -3.61 4.39 3.38
CA ALA A 573 -3.80 4.04 4.77
C ALA A 573 -4.45 5.17 5.57
N VAL A 574 -4.04 6.43 5.37
CA VAL A 574 -4.36 7.53 6.28
C VAL A 574 -5.35 8.56 5.72
N SER A 575 -5.52 8.69 4.41
CA SER A 575 -6.41 9.75 3.88
C SER A 575 -7.84 9.56 4.38
N THR A 576 -8.47 10.66 4.80
CA THR A 576 -9.84 10.70 5.33
C THR A 576 -10.85 11.16 4.29
N GLY A 577 -10.39 11.82 3.22
CA GLY A 577 -11.26 12.53 2.29
C GLY A 577 -11.47 14.00 2.64
N GLU A 578 -11.03 14.45 3.81
CA GLU A 578 -11.10 15.85 4.22
C GLU A 578 -9.78 16.56 3.92
N ALA A 579 -9.85 17.66 3.17
CA ALA A 579 -8.65 18.41 2.82
C ALA A 579 -7.87 18.85 4.07
N SER A 580 -6.59 18.46 4.13
CA SER A 580 -5.62 18.82 5.17
C SER A 580 -5.87 18.25 6.57
N HIS A 581 -6.75 17.26 6.76
CA HIS A 581 -6.94 16.64 8.08
C HIS A 581 -5.70 15.83 8.49
N HIS A 582 -5.28 14.86 7.69
CA HIS A 582 -4.01 14.13 7.89
C HIS A 582 -2.83 14.74 7.11
N SER A 583 -2.77 16.07 7.03
CA SER A 583 -1.71 16.82 6.35
C SER A 583 -1.55 16.42 4.87
N ILE A 584 -0.31 16.35 4.38
CA ILE A 584 0.05 16.05 2.97
C ILE A 584 -0.34 14.63 2.51
N TYR A 585 -0.74 13.76 3.43
CA TYR A 585 -1.19 12.41 3.11
C TYR A 585 -2.70 12.34 2.88
N ASP A 586 -3.44 13.43 3.13
CA ASP A 586 -4.88 13.50 2.94
C ASP A 586 -5.26 14.08 1.57
N THR A 587 -5.01 13.27 0.54
CA THR A 587 -5.18 13.69 -0.86
C THR A 587 -6.21 12.88 -1.62
N LEU A 588 -6.72 11.80 -1.04
CA LEU A 588 -7.70 10.92 -1.68
C LEU A 588 -9.10 11.32 -1.28
N HIS A 589 -10.08 10.90 -2.08
CA HIS A 589 -11.48 11.13 -1.75
C HIS A 589 -11.93 10.26 -0.59
N HIS A 590 -13.01 10.70 0.03
CA HIS A 590 -13.72 9.95 1.04
C HIS A 590 -14.08 8.52 0.60
N GLY A 591 -13.98 7.56 1.52
CA GLY A 591 -14.31 6.14 1.27
C GLY A 591 -13.27 5.35 0.47
N VAL A 592 -12.21 5.99 -0.05
CA VAL A 592 -11.15 5.31 -0.82
C VAL A 592 -10.13 4.61 0.08
N SER A 593 -9.85 5.20 1.23
CA SER A 593 -8.75 4.85 2.12
C SER A 593 -9.25 4.25 3.43
N VAL A 594 -8.33 3.70 4.23
CA VAL A 594 -8.66 3.16 5.55
C VAL A 594 -8.90 4.25 6.61
N ALA A 595 -8.39 5.47 6.39
CA ALA A 595 -8.46 6.62 7.30
C ALA A 595 -7.81 6.36 8.68
N LEU A 596 -6.67 5.67 8.72
CA LEU A 596 -5.87 5.50 9.93
C LEU A 596 -5.20 6.80 10.38
N ASN A 597 -5.13 7.03 11.68
CA ASN A 597 -4.33 8.10 12.26
C ASN A 597 -2.85 7.96 11.85
N PRO A 598 -2.22 9.01 11.26
CA PRO A 598 -0.81 8.99 10.88
C PRO A 598 0.16 8.66 12.03
N LEU A 599 -0.23 8.91 13.29
CA LEU A 599 0.57 8.60 14.48
C LEU A 599 0.82 7.10 14.68
N HIS A 600 0.06 6.24 14.00
CA HIS A 600 0.30 4.81 13.99
C HIS A 600 1.46 4.40 13.09
N PHE A 601 1.98 5.31 12.28
CA PHE A 601 3.11 5.10 11.40
C PHE A 601 4.35 5.82 11.93
N ASP A 602 5.51 5.19 11.79
CA ASP A 602 6.80 5.86 11.95
C ASP A 602 7.14 6.60 10.63
N LEU A 603 6.58 7.80 10.47
CA LEU A 603 6.68 8.57 9.24
C LEU A 603 8.12 8.91 8.86
N ASP A 604 8.98 9.19 9.85
CA ASP A 604 10.39 9.53 9.62
C ASP A 604 11.16 8.32 9.08
N GLN A 605 10.94 7.15 9.69
CA GLN A 605 11.57 5.90 9.28
C GLN A 605 11.08 5.46 7.90
N ILE A 606 9.79 5.60 7.61
CA ILE A 606 9.22 5.31 6.28
C ILE A 606 9.79 6.26 5.22
N ALA A 607 9.89 7.57 5.51
CA ALA A 607 10.47 8.54 4.59
C ALA A 607 11.95 8.24 4.31
N SER A 608 12.72 7.85 5.34
CA SER A 608 14.12 7.42 5.18
C SER A 608 14.24 6.20 4.26
N VAL A 609 13.37 5.19 4.41
CA VAL A 609 13.39 4.01 3.54
C VAL A 609 12.95 4.37 2.12
N ALA A 610 11.94 5.23 1.96
CA ALA A 610 11.47 5.71 0.65
C ALA A 610 12.58 6.40 -0.13
N ALA A 611 13.37 7.26 0.53
CA ALA A 611 14.51 7.95 -0.09
C ALA A 611 15.62 6.99 -0.58
N GLN A 612 15.70 5.78 -0.02
CA GLN A 612 16.69 4.76 -0.38
C GLN A 612 16.14 3.69 -1.33
N LEU A 613 14.91 3.83 -1.82
CA LEU A 613 14.37 2.92 -2.82
C LEU A 613 15.11 3.13 -4.16
N PRO A 614 15.41 2.06 -4.91
CA PRO A 614 15.99 2.18 -6.25
C PRO A 614 15.12 3.05 -7.14
N ALA A 615 15.72 3.81 -8.06
CA ALA A 615 14.98 4.66 -9.01
C ALA A 615 13.94 3.85 -9.83
N SER A 616 14.24 2.59 -10.15
CA SER A 616 13.31 1.65 -10.81
C SER A 616 12.02 1.40 -10.01
N SER A 617 12.05 1.64 -8.70
CA SER A 617 10.91 1.50 -7.78
C SER A 617 10.15 2.82 -7.58
N GLN A 618 10.67 3.98 -8.01
CA GLN A 618 10.05 5.30 -7.82
C GLN A 618 9.00 5.63 -8.90
N GLY A 619 7.91 6.29 -8.52
CA GLY A 619 6.84 6.71 -9.44
C GLY A 619 5.90 5.58 -9.88
N LEU A 620 4.65 5.63 -9.44
CA LEU A 620 3.59 4.68 -9.78
C LEU A 620 2.58 5.34 -10.72
N GLY A 621 2.21 4.64 -11.80
CA GLY A 621 1.03 4.95 -12.61
C GLY A 621 -0.02 3.86 -12.40
N PHE A 622 -0.90 4.03 -11.41
CA PHE A 622 -1.87 2.99 -11.02
C PHE A 622 -3.24 3.56 -10.68
N LEU A 623 -4.29 2.92 -11.22
CA LEU A 623 -5.70 3.24 -11.01
C LEU A 623 -6.33 2.19 -10.08
N LEU A 624 -7.19 2.66 -9.19
CA LEU A 624 -8.10 1.90 -8.34
C LEU A 624 -9.53 2.21 -8.78
N SER A 625 -10.06 1.47 -9.75
CA SER A 625 -11.48 1.53 -10.14
C SER A 625 -12.33 0.48 -9.40
N LYS A 626 -11.70 -0.42 -8.63
CA LYS A 626 -12.35 -1.49 -7.86
C LYS A 626 -11.79 -1.58 -6.45
N THR A 627 -12.45 -2.37 -5.62
CA THR A 627 -12.04 -2.59 -4.23
C THR A 627 -10.85 -3.55 -4.14
N HIS A 628 -9.84 -3.20 -3.34
CA HIS A 628 -8.66 -4.03 -3.07
C HIS A 628 -8.42 -4.15 -1.56
N LYS A 629 -7.76 -5.24 -1.15
CA LYS A 629 -7.20 -5.34 0.20
C LYS A 629 -5.86 -4.60 0.27
N LEU A 630 -5.73 -3.64 1.19
CA LEU A 630 -4.52 -2.81 1.28
C LEU A 630 -3.26 -3.65 1.57
N ASP A 631 -3.33 -4.66 2.43
CA ASP A 631 -2.21 -5.57 2.76
C ASP A 631 -1.68 -6.33 1.53
N ARG A 632 -2.57 -6.74 0.63
CA ARG A 632 -2.21 -7.40 -0.63
C ARG A 632 -1.50 -6.43 -1.56
N LEU A 633 -1.97 -5.18 -1.62
CA LEU A 633 -1.35 -4.14 -2.44
C LEU A 633 0.02 -3.75 -1.89
N ILE A 634 0.15 -3.54 -0.58
CA ILE A 634 1.42 -3.30 0.13
C ILE A 634 2.43 -4.40 -0.23
N GLY A 635 2.01 -5.66 -0.08
CA GLY A 635 2.86 -6.81 -0.41
C GLY A 635 3.35 -6.77 -1.85
N LYS A 636 2.46 -6.51 -2.83
CA LYS A 636 2.85 -6.46 -4.24
C LYS A 636 3.73 -5.25 -4.60
N LEU A 637 3.45 -4.08 -4.01
CA LEU A 637 4.20 -2.85 -4.28
C LEU A 637 5.60 -2.85 -3.69
N LEU A 638 5.77 -3.42 -2.48
CA LEU A 638 7.04 -3.38 -1.76
C LEU A 638 7.91 -4.62 -1.96
N GLN A 639 7.33 -5.75 -2.38
CA GLN A 639 8.07 -6.99 -2.64
C GLN A 639 9.22 -6.82 -3.66
N PRO A 640 9.09 -6.08 -4.79
CA PRO A 640 10.20 -5.87 -5.72
C PRO A 640 11.39 -5.13 -5.09
N ALA A 641 11.12 -4.22 -4.15
CA ALA A 641 12.16 -3.50 -3.42
C ALA A 641 12.74 -4.30 -2.25
N GLY A 642 12.20 -5.48 -1.96
CA GLY A 642 12.52 -6.23 -0.76
C GLY A 642 12.23 -5.40 0.49
N VAL A 643 11.07 -4.75 0.55
CA VAL A 643 10.60 -3.99 1.72
C VAL A 643 9.26 -4.58 2.18
N TYR A 644 8.98 -4.49 3.46
CA TYR A 644 7.70 -4.87 4.04
C TYR A 644 7.31 -3.88 5.14
N LEU A 645 6.03 -3.84 5.48
CA LEU A 645 5.54 -3.08 6.64
C LEU A 645 5.23 -4.05 7.78
N ALA A 646 5.66 -3.69 8.98
CA ALA A 646 5.30 -4.39 10.22
C ALA A 646 5.23 -3.39 11.36
N ALA A 647 4.46 -3.70 12.40
CA ALA A 647 4.48 -2.91 13.61
C ALA A 647 5.60 -3.39 14.54
N ALA A 648 6.30 -2.44 15.12
CA ALA A 648 7.32 -2.70 16.11
C ALA A 648 7.47 -1.48 17.03
N VAL A 649 8.18 -1.66 18.14
CA VAL A 649 8.42 -0.55 19.04
C VAL A 649 9.55 0.34 18.53
N THR A 650 9.32 1.65 18.46
CA THR A 650 10.32 2.67 18.06
C THR A 650 11.38 2.87 19.15
N LEU A 651 12.44 3.63 18.83
CA LEU A 651 13.43 4.07 19.80
C LEU A 651 12.82 4.99 20.88
N ALA A 652 11.75 5.71 20.55
CA ALA A 652 11.01 6.54 21.48
C ALA A 652 10.09 5.73 22.41
N GLY A 653 9.96 4.42 22.20
CA GLY A 653 9.16 3.53 23.05
C GLY A 653 7.69 3.40 22.65
N GLU A 654 7.34 3.76 21.42
CA GLU A 654 5.97 3.73 20.89
C GLU A 654 5.80 2.57 19.91
N TYR A 655 4.64 1.89 19.91
CA TYR A 655 4.40 0.78 18.99
C TYR A 655 3.77 1.29 17.68
N ARG A 656 4.58 1.35 16.61
CA ARG A 656 4.20 1.95 15.32
C ARG A 656 4.52 1.03 14.14
N ILE A 657 3.74 1.17 13.07
CA ILE A 657 3.99 0.56 11.76
C ILE A 657 5.23 1.22 11.15
N GLN A 658 6.23 0.41 10.82
CA GLN A 658 7.52 0.79 10.27
C GLN A 658 7.76 0.04 8.95
N ALA A 659 8.57 0.63 8.07
CA ALA A 659 9.03 0.01 6.83
C ALA A 659 10.36 -0.69 7.06
N PHE A 660 10.37 -2.01 6.98
CA PHE A 660 11.60 -2.79 7.14
C PHE A 660 12.06 -3.30 5.78
N ARG A 661 13.37 -3.30 5.55
CA ARG A 661 13.92 -4.10 4.46
C ARG A 661 13.68 -5.56 4.81
N SER A 662 13.18 -6.33 3.86
CA SER A 662 12.87 -7.76 3.92
C SER A 662 14.15 -8.59 4.03
N ILE A 663 15.01 -8.21 4.97
CA ILE A 663 16.36 -8.67 5.28
C ILE A 663 17.39 -7.75 4.55
N PRO A 664 18.39 -7.17 5.23
CA PRO A 664 19.58 -6.56 4.62
C PRO A 664 20.57 -7.67 4.18
N PRO A 665 21.54 -7.43 3.27
CA PRO A 665 22.67 -8.35 3.14
C PRO A 665 23.25 -8.60 4.54
N LEU A 666 23.43 -9.87 4.94
CA LEU A 666 23.95 -10.27 6.27
C LEU A 666 25.28 -9.58 6.64
N GLU A 667 25.93 -8.94 5.68
CA GLU A 667 27.19 -8.23 5.83
C GLU A 667 27.06 -6.75 6.23
N SER A 668 25.87 -6.14 6.13
CA SER A 668 25.74 -4.68 6.22
C SER A 668 25.11 -4.10 7.49
N GLU A 669 24.25 -4.83 8.22
CA GLU A 669 23.60 -4.27 9.43
C GLU A 669 23.35 -5.37 10.47
N ILE A 670 24.31 -5.57 11.38
CA ILE A 670 24.13 -6.43 12.55
C ILE A 670 23.93 -5.51 13.75
N ASN A 671 22.71 -5.49 14.27
CA ASN A 671 22.33 -4.53 15.30
C ASN A 671 22.41 -5.14 16.71
N THR A 672 22.36 -6.47 16.83
CA THR A 672 22.31 -7.15 18.14
C THR A 672 23.13 -8.44 18.13
N THR A 673 24.08 -8.55 19.07
CA THR A 673 24.79 -9.81 19.34
C THR A 673 24.10 -10.53 20.49
N VAL A 674 23.60 -11.74 20.24
CA VAL A 674 22.99 -12.60 21.27
C VAL A 674 24.02 -13.65 21.69
N THR A 675 24.51 -13.55 22.93
CA THR A 675 25.52 -14.49 23.44
C THR A 675 24.87 -15.75 23.99
N SER A 676 25.65 -16.83 24.11
CA SER A 676 25.19 -18.11 24.68
C SER A 676 24.61 -17.99 26.09
N SER A 677 25.02 -16.98 26.87
CA SER A 677 24.47 -16.68 28.20
C SER A 677 23.02 -16.18 28.18
N GLN A 678 22.56 -15.64 27.05
CA GLN A 678 21.20 -15.12 26.86
C GLN A 678 20.28 -16.15 26.20
N ILE A 679 20.85 -17.25 25.70
CA ILE A 679 20.13 -18.31 24.97
C ILE A 679 19.93 -19.49 25.89
N ARG A 680 18.68 -19.93 26.06
CA ARG A 680 18.38 -21.22 26.66
C ARG A 680 18.10 -22.23 25.56
N MET A 681 19.08 -23.08 25.28
CA MET A 681 18.88 -24.25 24.42
C MET A 681 18.28 -25.38 25.25
N GLU A 682 16.97 -25.36 25.43
CA GLU A 682 16.22 -26.48 26.01
C GLU A 682 15.34 -27.10 24.91
N GLY A 683 15.68 -28.31 24.45
CA GLY A 683 14.98 -29.02 23.38
C GLY A 683 15.82 -29.18 22.10
N GLY A 684 15.71 -30.34 21.45
CA GLY A 684 16.39 -30.62 20.18
C GLY A 684 15.92 -29.67 19.09
N ALA A 685 16.86 -29.17 18.27
CA ALA A 685 16.55 -28.29 17.15
C ALA A 685 15.68 -29.01 16.11
N ASP A 686 14.55 -28.41 15.74
CA ASP A 686 13.76 -28.83 14.57
C ASP A 686 14.53 -28.49 13.29
N TYR A 687 15.33 -29.45 12.81
CA TYR A 687 16.00 -29.33 11.52
C TYR A 687 14.97 -29.43 10.39
N VAL A 688 14.79 -28.35 9.63
CA VAL A 688 13.96 -28.36 8.41
C VAL A 688 14.86 -28.53 7.18
N ASP A 689 14.69 -29.62 6.43
CA ASP A 689 15.27 -29.75 5.09
C ASP A 689 14.61 -28.73 4.14
N SER A 690 15.40 -27.76 3.71
CA SER A 690 14.98 -26.61 2.91
C SER A 690 15.24 -26.78 1.41
N VAL A 691 15.89 -27.87 0.96
CA VAL A 691 16.27 -28.06 -0.45
C VAL A 691 15.05 -28.12 -1.37
N SER A 692 13.93 -28.66 -0.89
CA SER A 692 12.66 -28.67 -1.62
C SER A 692 11.96 -27.29 -1.68
N LYS A 693 12.41 -26.33 -0.85
CA LYS A 693 11.78 -25.01 -0.67
C LYS A 693 12.61 -23.86 -1.24
N LEU A 694 13.65 -24.16 -2.01
CA LEU A 694 14.50 -23.15 -2.66
C LEU A 694 13.75 -22.42 -3.77
N VAL A 695 14.07 -21.15 -3.98
CA VAL A 695 13.66 -20.36 -5.14
C VAL A 695 14.91 -20.03 -5.95
N ASN A 696 15.06 -20.68 -7.10
CA ASN A 696 16.20 -20.51 -8.00
C ASN A 696 15.78 -20.08 -9.41
N GLN A 697 14.55 -19.61 -9.55
CA GLN A 697 14.04 -18.93 -10.73
C GLN A 697 13.19 -17.72 -10.29
N LEU A 698 13.41 -16.58 -10.94
CA LEU A 698 12.67 -15.35 -10.76
C LEU A 698 12.04 -14.96 -12.10
N VAL A 699 10.74 -14.71 -12.10
CA VAL A 699 9.99 -14.19 -13.24
C VAL A 699 9.44 -12.84 -12.84
N VAL A 700 9.72 -11.78 -13.61
CA VAL A 700 9.20 -10.44 -13.33
C VAL A 700 8.34 -9.99 -14.50
N LYS A 701 7.07 -9.71 -14.22
CA LYS A 701 6.17 -9.00 -15.14
C LYS A 701 6.41 -7.51 -14.98
N TYR A 702 7.02 -6.90 -16.00
CA TYR A 702 7.60 -5.55 -15.91
C TYR A 702 6.75 -4.45 -16.56
N ARG A 703 5.59 -4.83 -17.10
CA ARG A 703 4.60 -3.91 -17.68
C ARG A 703 3.26 -4.13 -17.00
N TRP A 704 2.70 -3.02 -16.53
CA TRP A 704 1.39 -2.90 -15.95
C TRP A 704 0.47 -2.17 -16.91
N ASP A 705 -0.69 -2.76 -17.17
CA ASP A 705 -1.75 -2.08 -17.89
C ASP A 705 -2.65 -1.35 -16.88
N PRO A 706 -2.63 0.00 -16.83
CA PRO A 706 -3.47 0.75 -15.91
C PRO A 706 -4.95 0.76 -16.32
N LEU A 707 -5.30 0.40 -17.55
CA LEU A 707 -6.70 0.35 -18.03
C LEU A 707 -7.42 -0.91 -17.57
N GLU A 708 -6.71 -2.05 -17.63
CA GLU A 708 -7.19 -3.36 -17.17
C GLU A 708 -6.89 -3.60 -15.68
N GLU A 709 -5.99 -2.80 -15.10
CA GLU A 709 -5.46 -2.96 -13.74
C GLU A 709 -4.84 -4.35 -13.51
N GLU A 710 -4.08 -4.81 -14.50
CA GLU A 710 -3.43 -6.11 -14.51
C GLU A 710 -2.03 -6.05 -15.16
N PRO A 711 -1.11 -6.96 -14.79
CA PRO A 711 0.18 -7.03 -15.43
C PRO A 711 0.06 -7.70 -16.81
N THR A 712 0.77 -7.20 -17.81
CA THR A 712 0.76 -7.82 -19.14
C THR A 712 1.47 -9.18 -19.12
N ASP A 713 1.41 -9.92 -20.23
CA ASP A 713 2.11 -11.19 -20.38
C ASP A 713 3.63 -11.04 -20.59
N ASP A 714 4.10 -9.81 -20.83
CA ASP A 714 5.52 -9.51 -20.98
C ASP A 714 6.27 -9.77 -19.65
N SER A 715 7.27 -10.65 -19.71
CA SER A 715 8.06 -11.00 -18.53
C SER A 715 9.53 -11.23 -18.84
N VAL A 716 10.37 -10.98 -17.85
CA VAL A 716 11.79 -11.33 -17.85
C VAL A 716 12.00 -12.45 -16.85
N THR A 717 12.69 -13.52 -17.26
CA THR A 717 13.06 -14.63 -16.38
C THR A 717 14.55 -14.62 -16.14
N VAL A 718 14.95 -14.72 -14.88
CA VAL A 718 16.34 -14.90 -14.46
C VAL A 718 16.44 -16.19 -13.68
N ASN A 719 17.51 -16.95 -13.91
CA ASN A 719 17.79 -18.21 -13.22
C ASN A 719 19.03 -18.06 -12.35
N ALA A 720 19.04 -18.69 -11.18
CA ALA A 720 20.24 -18.86 -10.39
C ALA A 720 20.97 -20.13 -10.86
N TRP A 721 21.79 -20.02 -11.90
CA TRP A 721 22.42 -21.17 -12.58
C TRP A 721 23.20 -22.09 -11.64
N ASP A 722 23.99 -21.54 -10.72
CA ASP A 722 24.77 -22.33 -9.75
C ASP A 722 23.85 -23.18 -8.86
N SER A 723 22.79 -22.57 -8.32
CA SER A 723 21.79 -23.28 -7.52
C SER A 723 21.02 -24.32 -8.32
N GLN A 724 20.65 -24.01 -9.57
CA GLN A 724 19.97 -24.97 -10.43
C GLN A 724 20.87 -26.14 -10.81
N ARG A 725 22.18 -25.92 -11.01
CA ARG A 725 23.14 -26.98 -11.30
C ARG A 725 23.31 -27.91 -10.10
N GLU A 726 23.35 -27.37 -8.89
CA GLU A 726 23.56 -28.17 -7.68
C GLU A 726 22.28 -28.87 -7.21
N PHE A 727 21.14 -28.17 -7.26
CA PHE A 727 19.89 -28.64 -6.66
C PHE A 727 18.83 -29.04 -7.68
N ASN A 728 19.01 -28.77 -8.97
CA ASN A 728 17.98 -28.75 -10.03
C ASN A 728 17.01 -27.55 -9.91
N VAL A 729 16.14 -27.37 -10.89
CA VAL A 729 15.06 -26.37 -10.82
C VAL A 729 14.13 -26.73 -9.66
N LYS A 730 13.97 -25.80 -8.71
CA LYS A 730 13.11 -25.97 -7.53
C LYS A 730 11.91 -25.05 -7.64
N GLY A 731 11.92 -23.96 -6.88
CA GLY A 731 10.85 -22.98 -6.81
C GLY A 731 11.06 -21.82 -7.79
N ARG A 732 9.91 -21.29 -8.23
CA ARG A 732 9.80 -20.09 -9.04
C ARG A 732 9.08 -19.01 -8.25
N MET A 733 9.67 -17.82 -8.18
CA MET A 733 9.03 -16.61 -7.68
C MET A 733 8.58 -15.75 -8.86
N THR A 734 7.36 -15.25 -8.80
CA THR A 734 6.82 -14.30 -9.79
C THR A 734 6.56 -12.98 -9.12
N LEU A 735 7.16 -11.91 -9.65
CA LEU A 735 6.96 -10.53 -9.21
C LEU A 735 6.17 -9.77 -10.27
N GLU A 736 5.24 -8.95 -9.81
CA GLU A 736 4.42 -8.07 -10.64
C GLU A 736 4.79 -6.62 -10.30
N LEU A 737 5.34 -5.88 -11.26
CA LEU A 737 5.67 -4.48 -11.07
C LEU A 737 4.42 -3.61 -11.27
N ILE A 738 3.56 -3.54 -10.26
CA ILE A 738 2.32 -2.75 -10.31
C ILE A 738 2.63 -1.29 -10.64
N GLY A 739 1.87 -0.74 -11.58
CA GLY A 739 1.96 0.67 -11.98
C GLY A 739 3.25 1.05 -12.69
N LYS A 740 4.03 0.06 -13.17
CA LYS A 740 5.27 0.27 -13.93
C LYS A 740 5.11 -0.11 -15.39
N GLN A 741 5.68 0.70 -16.28
CA GLN A 741 5.78 0.40 -17.69
C GLN A 741 7.23 0.58 -18.14
N LEU A 742 8.03 -0.47 -18.01
CA LEU A 742 9.45 -0.42 -18.38
C LEU A 742 9.65 -0.84 -19.85
N PRO A 743 10.51 -0.14 -20.62
CA PRO A 743 11.09 -0.69 -21.84
C PRO A 743 11.90 -1.96 -21.53
N MET A 744 12.01 -2.87 -22.50
CA MET A 744 12.66 -4.18 -22.31
C MET A 744 14.09 -4.06 -21.76
N ASP A 745 14.91 -3.16 -22.30
CA ASP A 745 16.30 -3.01 -21.87
C ASP A 745 16.42 -2.55 -20.41
N SER A 746 15.60 -1.58 -20.01
CA SER A 746 15.51 -1.12 -18.62
C SER A 746 14.94 -2.20 -17.70
N ALA A 747 13.99 -3.01 -18.18
CA ALA A 747 13.42 -4.12 -17.43
C ALA A 747 14.49 -5.19 -17.14
N ILE A 748 15.32 -5.57 -18.11
CA ILE A 748 16.40 -6.55 -17.90
C ILE A 748 17.35 -6.08 -16.79
N LEU A 749 17.77 -4.81 -16.82
CA LEU A 749 18.65 -4.24 -15.80
C LEU A 749 18.00 -4.23 -14.42
N ALA A 750 16.78 -3.70 -14.31
CA ALA A 750 16.03 -3.65 -13.06
C ALA A 750 15.80 -5.05 -12.47
N VAL A 751 15.48 -6.04 -13.32
CA VAL A 751 15.24 -7.42 -12.89
C VAL A 751 16.51 -8.09 -12.41
N LYS A 752 17.67 -7.81 -13.02
CA LYS A 752 18.98 -8.28 -12.51
C LYS A 752 19.28 -7.70 -11.12
N GLU A 753 19.04 -6.40 -10.93
CA GLU A 753 19.21 -5.73 -9.64
C GLU A 753 18.29 -6.33 -8.55
N MET A 754 17.04 -6.65 -8.89
CA MET A 754 16.09 -7.32 -7.98
C MET A 754 16.46 -8.79 -7.72
N ALA A 755 16.95 -9.51 -8.74
CA ALA A 755 17.27 -10.93 -8.64
C ALA A 755 18.44 -11.22 -7.70
N TYR A 756 19.44 -10.33 -7.67
CA TYR A 756 20.64 -10.51 -6.86
C TYR A 756 20.35 -10.72 -5.35
N PRO A 757 19.67 -9.80 -4.64
CA PRO A 757 19.35 -9.98 -3.22
C PRO A 757 18.36 -11.14 -2.99
N ILE A 758 17.49 -11.46 -3.96
CA ILE A 758 16.55 -12.59 -3.85
C ILE A 758 17.32 -13.92 -3.90
N PHE A 759 18.12 -14.15 -4.94
CA PHE A 759 18.83 -15.43 -5.10
C PHE A 759 19.89 -15.65 -4.03
N ALA A 760 20.55 -14.60 -3.55
CA ALA A 760 21.45 -14.70 -2.39
C ALA A 760 20.79 -15.39 -1.18
N ARG A 761 19.45 -15.27 -1.03
CA ARG A 761 18.71 -15.79 0.15
C ARG A 761 17.90 -17.04 -0.10
N TYR A 762 17.24 -17.10 -1.25
CA TYR A 762 16.26 -18.15 -1.53
C TYR A 762 16.81 -19.27 -2.41
N ALA A 763 17.92 -19.03 -3.12
CA ALA A 763 18.49 -20.04 -4.00
C ALA A 763 19.39 -21.05 -3.26
N LEU A 764 19.68 -20.84 -1.97
CA LEU A 764 20.55 -21.70 -1.17
C LEU A 764 19.80 -22.36 0.00
N PRO A 765 20.20 -23.59 0.41
CA PRO A 765 19.68 -24.21 1.62
C PRO A 765 19.89 -23.34 2.85
N TYR A 766 18.93 -23.41 3.75
CA TYR A 766 18.87 -22.67 5.00
C TYR A 766 18.37 -23.57 6.14
N HIS A 767 18.60 -23.14 7.37
CA HIS A 767 18.08 -23.80 8.56
C HIS A 767 17.22 -22.82 9.35
N ILE A 768 16.18 -23.34 10.01
CA ILE A 768 15.31 -22.57 10.90
C ILE A 768 15.41 -23.19 12.28
N PHE A 769 15.51 -22.36 13.30
CA PHE A 769 15.61 -22.75 14.71
C PHE A 769 14.65 -21.92 15.54
N SER A 770 13.99 -22.52 16.54
CA SER A 770 13.38 -21.73 17.62
C SER A 770 14.43 -21.54 18.71
N VAL A 771 14.65 -20.29 19.13
CA VAL A 771 15.53 -19.94 20.24
C VAL A 771 14.74 -19.20 21.30
N ARG A 772 14.95 -19.58 22.57
CA ARG A 772 14.40 -18.86 23.72
C ARG A 772 15.45 -17.95 24.30
N LEU A 773 15.11 -16.66 24.31
CA LEU A 773 15.91 -15.58 24.83
C LEU A 773 15.32 -15.07 26.14
N ASP A 774 16.16 -14.52 27.01
CA ASP A 774 15.69 -13.78 28.18
C ASP A 774 15.02 -12.44 27.79
N ARG A 775 14.80 -11.57 28.78
CA ARG A 775 14.17 -10.26 28.62
C ARG A 775 14.88 -9.34 27.62
N SER A 776 16.16 -9.55 27.34
CA SER A 776 16.87 -8.80 26.31
C SER A 776 16.36 -9.07 24.89
N GLY A 777 15.68 -10.20 24.69
CA GLY A 777 15.03 -10.53 23.42
C GLY A 777 13.83 -9.64 23.07
N TRP A 778 13.31 -8.83 24.01
CA TRP A 778 12.16 -7.95 23.76
C TRP A 778 12.44 -6.81 22.80
N ASP A 779 13.71 -6.47 22.60
CA ASP A 779 14.12 -5.47 21.61
C ASP A 779 14.27 -6.07 20.20
N LEU A 780 14.19 -7.41 20.07
CA LEU A 780 14.22 -8.07 18.76
C LEU A 780 12.91 -7.90 18.01
N LYS A 781 13.06 -7.70 16.71
CA LYS A 781 11.98 -7.56 15.75
C LYS A 781 12.16 -8.56 14.62
N PRO A 782 11.08 -9.04 13.98
CA PRO A 782 11.20 -9.72 12.71
C PRO A 782 12.04 -8.89 11.73
N GLY A 783 12.92 -9.54 10.97
CA GLY A 783 13.86 -8.91 10.05
C GLY A 783 15.20 -8.50 10.65
N ASP A 784 15.35 -8.49 11.99
CA ASP A 784 16.63 -8.16 12.62
C ASP A 784 17.71 -9.18 12.26
N GLY A 785 18.89 -8.67 11.92
CA GLY A 785 20.12 -9.44 11.79
C GLY A 785 20.75 -9.65 13.17
N VAL A 786 20.87 -10.89 13.60
CA VAL A 786 21.44 -11.28 14.90
C VAL A 786 22.63 -12.22 14.73
N TYR A 787 23.61 -12.12 15.64
CA TYR A 787 24.55 -13.21 15.86
C TYR A 787 23.99 -14.17 16.89
N ILE A 788 23.91 -15.45 16.55
CA ILE A 788 23.52 -16.51 17.48
C ILE A 788 24.67 -17.48 17.63
N THR A 789 25.10 -17.69 18.87
CA THR A 789 26.04 -18.75 19.22
C THR A 789 25.28 -20.07 19.41
N LEU A 790 25.36 -20.97 18.44
CA LEU A 790 24.70 -22.30 18.51
C LEU A 790 25.72 -23.41 18.81
N ALA A 791 25.35 -24.35 19.67
CA ALA A 791 26.12 -25.56 19.94
C ALA A 791 25.86 -26.59 18.81
N ASN A 792 26.89 -27.32 18.39
CA ASN A 792 26.79 -28.41 17.40
C ASN A 792 26.27 -28.03 16.00
N VAL A 793 26.12 -26.74 15.71
CA VAL A 793 25.89 -26.25 14.34
C VAL A 793 27.27 -26.14 13.68
N PRO A 794 27.49 -26.78 12.50
CA PRO A 794 28.78 -26.71 11.81
C PRO A 794 29.23 -25.25 11.67
N THR A 795 30.53 -24.96 11.73
CA THR A 795 31.12 -23.63 11.46
C THR A 795 31.44 -23.45 9.97
N PHE A 796 31.88 -22.26 9.57
CA PHE A 796 32.49 -22.03 8.25
C PHE A 796 33.78 -22.82 8.03
N THR A 797 34.40 -23.34 9.09
CA THR A 797 35.58 -24.22 9.04
C THR A 797 35.23 -25.71 9.14
N GLY A 798 33.96 -26.08 9.12
CA GLY A 798 33.53 -27.49 9.22
C GLY A 798 33.65 -28.11 10.62
N VAL A 799 34.22 -27.38 11.60
CA VAL A 799 34.32 -27.83 12.99
C VAL A 799 32.95 -27.71 13.67
N ARG A 800 32.50 -28.79 14.32
CA ARG A 800 31.34 -28.77 15.21
C ARG A 800 31.78 -28.22 16.58
N GLY A 801 31.31 -27.03 16.92
CA GLY A 801 31.59 -26.32 18.16
C GLY A 801 30.60 -25.17 18.36
N PHE A 802 30.73 -24.40 19.44
CA PHE A 802 29.95 -23.17 19.61
C PHE A 802 30.39 -22.16 18.55
N SER A 803 29.50 -21.78 17.64
CA SER A 803 29.84 -20.87 16.55
C SER A 803 28.85 -19.74 16.42
N ASN A 804 29.38 -18.52 16.21
CA ASN A 804 28.57 -17.35 15.91
C ASN A 804 28.08 -17.47 14.46
N ARG A 805 26.80 -17.75 14.30
CA ARG A 805 26.14 -17.71 12.99
C ARG A 805 25.42 -16.39 12.86
N LYS A 806 25.61 -15.73 11.72
CA LYS A 806 24.73 -14.65 11.31
C LYS A 806 23.37 -15.24 11.02
N SER A 807 22.33 -14.63 11.54
CA SER A 807 20.98 -15.16 11.44
C SER A 807 19.97 -14.04 11.36
N VAL A 808 18.77 -14.38 10.89
CA VAL A 808 17.67 -13.45 10.67
C VAL A 808 16.50 -13.89 11.53
N VAL A 809 15.95 -12.97 12.30
CA VAL A 809 14.71 -13.21 13.03
C VAL A 809 13.53 -13.24 12.06
N LEU A 810 12.80 -14.36 11.99
CA LEU A 810 11.60 -14.52 11.16
C LEU A 810 10.31 -14.24 11.95
N GLN A 811 10.32 -14.53 13.24
CA GLN A 811 9.20 -14.35 14.16
C GLN A 811 9.75 -14.06 15.55
N CYS A 812 9.10 -13.15 16.27
CA CYS A 812 9.36 -12.88 17.69
C CYS A 812 8.03 -12.97 18.43
N ALA A 813 7.90 -13.96 19.32
CA ALA A 813 6.78 -14.07 20.25
C ALA A 813 7.29 -13.78 21.66
N HIS A 814 6.78 -12.72 22.29
CA HIS A 814 7.23 -12.35 23.62
C HIS A 814 6.50 -13.17 24.68
N THR A 815 7.26 -13.76 25.59
CA THR A 815 6.73 -14.47 26.76
C THR A 815 6.80 -13.56 27.97
N TYR A 816 5.65 -13.23 28.51
CA TYR A 816 5.53 -12.33 29.66
C TYR A 816 5.62 -13.07 31.01
N GLN A 817 5.53 -14.42 31.04
CA GLN A 817 5.64 -15.27 32.25
C GLN A 817 6.16 -16.72 32.00
N THR A 818 6.63 -17.42 33.06
CA THR A 818 6.81 -18.89 33.10
C THR A 818 5.64 -19.61 33.74
N SER A 819 5.21 -20.70 33.12
CA SER A 819 4.42 -21.72 33.80
C SER A 819 5.24 -22.39 34.92
N GLY A 820 4.78 -22.29 36.17
CA GLY A 820 5.15 -23.24 37.23
C GLY A 820 6.53 -23.09 37.89
N GLY A 821 7.08 -21.88 38.00
CA GLY A 821 8.26 -21.63 38.85
C GLY A 821 9.60 -22.12 38.28
N ALA A 822 9.66 -22.53 37.01
CA ALA A 822 10.92 -22.72 36.31
C ALA A 822 11.63 -21.36 36.12
N ALA A 823 12.95 -21.34 36.31
CA ALA A 823 13.77 -20.12 36.38
C ALA A 823 13.92 -19.35 35.05
N GLY A 824 12.99 -19.42 34.09
CA GLY A 824 13.06 -18.83 32.73
C GLY A 824 11.92 -17.85 32.39
N GLY A 825 11.43 -17.12 33.40
CA GLY A 825 10.09 -16.52 33.45
C GLY A 825 9.68 -15.43 32.49
N THR A 826 10.57 -14.79 31.76
CA THR A 826 10.17 -13.68 30.88
C THR A 826 11.21 -13.56 29.78
N GLY A 827 10.77 -13.48 28.53
CA GLY A 827 11.69 -13.59 27.43
C GLY A 827 11.05 -13.46 26.06
N THR A 828 11.75 -13.95 25.04
CA THR A 828 11.27 -13.99 23.66
C THR A 828 11.56 -15.35 23.07
N GLU A 829 10.54 -15.98 22.50
CA GLU A 829 10.71 -17.09 21.59
C GLU A 829 10.88 -16.53 20.19
N ALA A 830 12.10 -16.61 19.66
CA ALA A 830 12.43 -16.12 18.34
C ALA A 830 12.59 -17.31 17.39
N LEU A 831 11.86 -17.28 16.28
CA LEU A 831 12.12 -18.17 15.15
C LEU A 831 13.22 -17.52 14.32
N VAL A 832 14.35 -18.19 14.20
CA VAL A 832 15.55 -17.63 13.58
C VAL A 832 16.00 -18.48 12.42
N LEU A 833 16.31 -17.82 11.31
CA LEU A 833 16.84 -18.42 10.12
C LEU A 833 18.36 -18.24 10.05
N VAL A 834 19.08 -19.34 9.86
CA VAL A 834 20.50 -19.34 9.51
C VAL A 834 20.60 -19.58 8.01
N GLU A 835 21.05 -18.57 7.26
CA GLU A 835 21.28 -18.69 5.83
C GLU A 835 22.51 -19.58 5.59
N GLY A 836 22.44 -20.43 4.57
CA GLY A 836 23.63 -21.09 4.05
C GLY A 836 24.59 -20.02 3.51
N SER A 837 25.76 -19.87 4.13
CA SER A 837 26.85 -19.14 3.50
C SER A 837 27.10 -19.74 2.11
N ARG A 838 27.41 -18.90 1.09
CA ARG A 838 28.04 -19.39 -0.16
C ARG A 838 29.06 -20.44 0.26
N ARG A 839 29.03 -21.63 -0.33
CA ARG A 839 29.99 -22.70 -0.04
C ARG A 839 31.41 -22.14 -0.20
N GLN A 840 31.95 -21.67 0.91
CA GLN A 840 33.36 -21.46 1.20
C GLN A 840 33.73 -22.24 2.47
N SER A 841 32.91 -23.23 2.89
CA SER A 841 33.33 -24.20 3.89
C SER A 841 33.65 -25.59 3.31
N THR A 842 34.96 -25.84 3.26
CA THR A 842 35.65 -27.12 3.33
C THR A 842 34.99 -28.01 4.36
N TYR A 843 34.73 -29.27 4.02
CA TYR A 843 34.57 -30.27 5.05
C TYR A 843 35.96 -30.53 5.64
N ALA A 844 36.14 -30.18 6.92
CA ALA A 844 37.27 -30.66 7.69
C ALA A 844 36.85 -31.98 8.36
N PRO A 845 37.44 -33.13 8.00
CA PRO A 845 37.09 -34.39 8.65
C PRO A 845 37.34 -34.35 10.15
N ALA A 846 36.48 -35.02 10.93
CA ALA A 846 36.58 -35.13 12.38
C ALA A 846 36.34 -36.59 12.81
N ALA A 847 36.96 -36.99 13.92
CA ALA A 847 36.73 -38.30 14.54
C ALA A 847 36.67 -38.20 16.07
N SER A 848 35.90 -39.06 16.71
CA SER A 848 35.88 -39.20 18.17
C SER A 848 36.96 -40.17 18.61
N VAL A 849 37.57 -39.88 19.74
CA VAL A 849 38.61 -40.73 20.31
C VAL A 849 37.98 -41.75 21.25
N ALA A 850 37.98 -43.01 20.83
CA ALA A 850 37.49 -44.13 21.63
C ALA A 850 38.42 -44.43 22.82
N SER A 851 39.74 -44.37 22.60
CA SER A 851 40.74 -44.61 23.64
C SER A 851 42.14 -44.12 23.24
N LYS A 852 43.05 -44.01 24.20
CA LYS A 852 44.47 -43.76 23.97
C LYS A 852 45.37 -44.76 24.69
N SER A 853 46.51 -45.09 24.08
CA SER A 853 47.58 -45.89 24.67
C SER A 853 48.94 -45.41 24.16
N GLY A 854 49.70 -44.71 25.02
CA GLY A 854 50.98 -44.13 24.60
C GLY A 854 50.79 -43.07 23.50
N SER A 855 51.47 -43.24 22.38
CA SER A 855 51.32 -42.44 21.16
C SER A 855 50.14 -42.85 20.28
N ASP A 856 49.48 -43.97 20.59
CA ASP A 856 48.37 -44.48 19.78
C ASP A 856 47.04 -43.93 20.26
N ILE A 857 46.24 -43.46 19.31
CA ILE A 857 44.86 -43.03 19.51
C ILE A 857 43.97 -43.95 18.69
N THR A 858 43.00 -44.60 19.34
CA THR A 858 41.97 -45.37 18.66
C THR A 858 40.75 -44.48 18.47
N LEU A 859 40.31 -44.33 17.24
CA LEU A 859 39.12 -43.59 16.86
C LEU A 859 37.88 -44.49 16.86
N ASP A 860 36.72 -43.92 17.11
CA ASP A 860 35.47 -44.62 16.83
C ASP A 860 35.32 -44.85 15.32
N ALA A 861 34.74 -45.98 14.94
CA ALA A 861 34.58 -46.33 13.54
C ALA A 861 33.60 -45.39 12.82
N ASN A 862 32.54 -44.95 13.51
CA ASN A 862 31.42 -44.21 12.93
C ASN A 862 30.84 -43.21 13.94
N GLY A 863 31.69 -42.45 14.64
CA GLY A 863 31.24 -41.37 15.52
C GLY A 863 30.67 -40.18 14.74
N PHE A 864 31.16 -39.96 13.52
CA PHE A 864 30.77 -38.86 12.63
C PHE A 864 30.33 -39.31 11.23
N SER A 865 30.74 -40.50 10.79
CA SER A 865 30.30 -41.17 9.56
C SER A 865 29.10 -42.10 9.80
N GLN A 866 28.31 -42.36 8.76
CA GLN A 866 27.19 -43.31 8.85
C GLN A 866 27.67 -44.76 8.74
N PRO A 867 27.09 -45.71 9.50
CA PRO A 867 27.37 -47.13 9.33
C PRO A 867 27.17 -47.58 7.89
N GLY A 868 28.17 -48.23 7.29
CA GLY A 868 28.15 -48.66 5.88
C GLY A 868 28.89 -47.72 4.91
N HIS A 869 29.42 -46.61 5.40
CA HIS A 869 30.37 -45.74 4.68
C HIS A 869 31.79 -45.93 5.23
N ASP A 870 32.76 -45.23 4.63
CA ASP A 870 34.14 -45.16 5.13
C ASP A 870 34.16 -44.74 6.60
N THR A 871 35.05 -45.35 7.40
CA THR A 871 35.15 -45.05 8.83
C THR A 871 35.68 -43.63 9.06
N ASP A 872 35.44 -43.04 10.24
CA ASP A 872 35.95 -41.69 10.54
C ASP A 872 37.47 -41.61 10.40
N ALA A 873 38.16 -42.69 10.77
CA ALA A 873 39.60 -42.82 10.62
C ALA A 873 40.05 -42.81 9.16
N ALA A 874 39.19 -43.21 8.20
CA ALA A 874 39.50 -43.22 6.77
C ALA A 874 39.91 -41.84 6.24
N HIS A 875 39.47 -40.77 6.90
CA HIS A 875 39.73 -39.39 6.49
C HIS A 875 41.09 -38.82 6.90
N PHE A 876 41.84 -39.53 7.75
CA PHE A 876 43.17 -39.15 8.21
C PHE A 876 44.23 -40.04 7.55
N ASP A 877 45.45 -39.55 7.37
CA ASP A 877 46.58 -40.31 6.83
C ASP A 877 47.88 -39.99 7.58
N ALA A 878 48.94 -40.74 7.29
CA ALA A 878 50.27 -40.41 7.78
C ALA A 878 50.70 -39.01 7.30
N ASP A 879 51.48 -38.33 8.13
CA ASP A 879 51.98 -36.96 8.00
C ASP A 879 50.93 -35.84 8.16
N ASP A 880 49.66 -36.18 8.40
CA ASP A 880 48.63 -35.18 8.74
C ASP A 880 48.92 -34.57 10.12
N GLU A 881 48.86 -33.24 10.20
CA GLU A 881 48.86 -32.52 11.47
C GLU A 881 47.41 -32.42 11.97
N ILE A 882 47.18 -32.85 13.21
CA ILE A 882 45.88 -32.91 13.84
C ILE A 882 45.87 -32.19 15.18
N VAL A 883 44.71 -31.68 15.55
CA VAL A 883 44.41 -31.13 16.87
C VAL A 883 43.56 -32.14 17.64
N VAL A 884 43.95 -32.40 18.88
CA VAL A 884 43.19 -33.20 19.85
C VAL A 884 42.67 -32.30 20.97
N PHE A 885 41.36 -32.34 21.26
CA PHE A 885 40.73 -31.48 22.27
C PHE A 885 39.47 -32.13 22.90
N ASN A 886 39.03 -31.62 24.05
CA ASN A 886 37.78 -32.04 24.70
C ASN A 886 36.64 -31.08 24.35
N ALA A 887 35.43 -31.60 24.17
CA ALA A 887 34.25 -30.77 23.93
C ALA A 887 34.07 -29.72 25.04
N GLY A 888 33.94 -28.45 24.65
CA GLY A 888 33.80 -27.34 25.59
C GLY A 888 35.13 -26.76 26.11
N ASP A 889 36.29 -27.35 25.80
CA ASP A 889 37.62 -26.82 26.18
C ASP A 889 38.61 -26.92 25.00
N PHE A 890 38.50 -25.98 24.05
CA PHE A 890 39.44 -25.86 22.93
C PHE A 890 40.76 -25.15 23.32
N SER A 891 40.80 -24.51 24.48
CA SER A 891 41.98 -23.83 25.01
C SER A 891 43.08 -24.81 25.40
N SER A 892 42.72 -26.00 25.88
CA SER A 892 43.66 -27.05 26.28
C SER A 892 44.08 -27.99 25.14
N ARG A 893 43.91 -27.57 23.88
CA ARG A 893 44.16 -28.43 22.71
C ARG A 893 45.64 -28.82 22.56
N GLU A 894 45.88 -29.99 21.98
CA GLU A 894 47.22 -30.45 21.61
C GLU A 894 47.33 -30.70 20.10
N VAL A 895 48.36 -30.15 19.48
CA VAL A 895 48.69 -30.40 18.07
C VAL A 895 49.66 -31.58 17.97
N LYS A 896 49.38 -32.53 17.08
CA LYS A 896 50.13 -33.78 16.89
C LYS A 896 50.24 -34.11 15.40
N THR A 897 51.27 -34.83 15.01
CA THR A 897 51.40 -35.34 13.63
C THR A 897 51.15 -36.84 13.63
N ILE A 898 50.37 -37.34 12.68
CA ILE A 898 50.16 -38.77 12.50
C ILE A 898 51.41 -39.38 11.84
N VAL A 899 52.03 -40.35 12.49
CA VAL A 899 53.19 -41.09 11.96
C VAL A 899 52.72 -42.25 11.09
N SER A 900 51.63 -42.91 11.49
CA SER A 900 51.05 -44.01 10.73
C SER A 900 49.59 -44.25 11.12
N LYS A 901 48.88 -44.98 10.26
CA LYS A 901 47.49 -45.35 10.44
C LYS A 901 47.29 -46.84 10.16
N ALA A 902 46.58 -47.51 11.06
CA ALA A 902 46.17 -48.90 10.91
C ALA A 902 44.70 -49.08 11.34
N GLY A 903 43.79 -49.20 10.36
CA GLY A 903 42.36 -49.23 10.64
C GLY A 903 41.90 -47.93 11.30
N ASN A 904 41.35 -48.04 12.52
CA ASN A 904 40.92 -46.88 13.32
C ASN A 904 42.00 -46.38 14.31
N VAL A 905 43.20 -46.97 14.30
CA VAL A 905 44.27 -46.56 15.19
C VAL A 905 45.21 -45.63 14.44
N LEU A 906 45.42 -44.44 15.00
CA LEU A 906 46.41 -43.46 14.56
C LEU A 906 47.59 -43.49 15.53
N THR A 907 48.79 -43.71 15.03
CA THR A 907 50.03 -43.58 15.80
C THR A 907 50.56 -42.16 15.61
N LEU A 908 50.71 -41.41 16.70
CA LEU A 908 51.14 -40.01 16.66
C LEU A 908 52.64 -39.87 16.94
N ASN A 909 53.21 -38.72 16.57
CA ASN A 909 54.61 -38.38 16.82
C ASN A 909 54.97 -38.29 18.32
N SER A 910 53.97 -38.09 19.18
CA SER A 910 54.10 -38.07 20.63
C SER A 910 52.77 -38.38 21.30
N ALA A 911 52.81 -38.88 22.54
CA ALA A 911 51.61 -39.15 23.34
C ALA A 911 50.80 -37.87 23.58
N VAL A 912 49.47 -37.99 23.56
CA VAL A 912 48.55 -36.93 23.98
C VAL A 912 48.46 -36.90 25.50
N THR A 913 48.70 -35.74 26.10
CA THR A 913 48.67 -35.56 27.56
C THR A 913 47.26 -35.33 28.08
N LEU A 914 46.39 -34.73 27.28
CA LEU A 914 44.95 -34.52 27.54
C LEU A 914 44.26 -35.82 27.98
N THR A 915 43.50 -35.77 29.08
CA THR A 915 42.67 -36.91 29.49
C THR A 915 41.59 -37.17 28.44
N VAL A 916 41.63 -38.36 27.86
CA VAL A 916 40.65 -38.80 26.85
C VAL A 916 39.39 -39.29 27.55
N GLY A 917 38.24 -38.78 27.12
CA GLY A 917 36.90 -39.20 27.54
C GLY A 917 35.96 -39.33 26.34
N ALA A 918 34.68 -39.57 26.60
CA ALA A 918 33.65 -39.73 25.56
C ALA A 918 33.48 -38.48 24.66
N ASP A 919 33.96 -37.33 25.12
CA ASP A 919 33.85 -36.03 24.45
C ASP A 919 35.18 -35.54 23.85
N THR A 920 36.16 -36.43 23.67
CA THR A 920 37.45 -36.08 23.04
C THR A 920 37.37 -36.26 21.53
N TYR A 921 37.81 -35.23 20.79
CA TYR A 921 37.76 -35.21 19.33
C TYR A 921 39.12 -34.94 18.71
N ILE A 922 39.28 -35.38 17.46
CA ILE A 922 40.38 -34.99 16.58
C ILE A 922 39.86 -34.31 15.32
N VAL A 923 40.61 -33.31 14.84
CA VAL A 923 40.42 -32.61 13.56
C VAL A 923 41.78 -32.28 12.96
N PRO A 924 41.93 -32.13 11.63
CA PRO A 924 43.17 -31.62 11.05
C PRO A 924 43.48 -30.19 11.52
N ASP A 925 44.75 -29.91 11.80
CA ASP A 925 45.26 -28.56 12.10
C ASP A 925 45.71 -27.84 10.82
N ASP A 926 46.37 -28.57 9.90
CA ASP A 926 46.87 -28.06 8.62
C ASP A 926 46.62 -29.06 7.46
N TYR A 927 46.35 -28.54 6.26
CA TYR A 927 46.12 -29.29 5.02
C TYR A 927 47.24 -29.11 3.97
N VAL A 928 48.33 -28.41 4.30
CA VAL A 928 49.46 -28.16 3.35
C VAL A 928 49.97 -29.44 2.68
N ASN A 929 49.84 -30.60 3.33
CA ASN A 929 50.32 -31.90 2.83
C ASN A 929 49.22 -32.90 2.44
N ALA A 930 47.96 -32.48 2.25
CA ALA A 930 46.84 -33.40 1.99
C ALA A 930 47.05 -34.31 0.75
N GLN A 931 46.91 -35.62 0.95
CA GLN A 931 47.03 -36.63 -0.10
C GLN A 931 45.92 -36.50 -1.16
N VAL A 932 46.18 -36.98 -2.37
CA VAL A 932 45.25 -36.90 -3.51
C VAL A 932 43.89 -37.55 -3.21
N SER A 933 43.86 -38.60 -2.40
CA SER A 933 42.65 -39.29 -1.93
C SER A 933 41.78 -38.44 -0.98
N GLN A 934 42.35 -37.45 -0.29
CA GLN A 934 41.64 -36.59 0.66
C GLN A 934 41.05 -35.33 -0.01
N ARG A 935 41.58 -34.94 -1.18
CA ARG A 935 41.18 -33.75 -1.95
C ARG A 935 39.70 -33.70 -2.40
N PRO A 936 39.02 -34.81 -2.75
CA PRO A 936 37.59 -34.81 -3.07
C PRO A 936 36.70 -34.42 -1.88
N HIS A 937 37.21 -34.57 -0.65
CA HIS A 937 36.51 -34.30 0.59
C HIS A 937 36.90 -32.93 1.19
N ALA A 938 38.10 -32.43 0.88
CA ALA A 938 38.61 -31.12 1.28
C ALA A 938 38.35 -30.04 0.22
N HIS A 939 37.11 -29.78 -0.15
CA HIS A 939 36.85 -28.67 -1.09
C HIS A 939 36.77 -27.35 -0.33
N ILE A 940 37.82 -26.51 -0.36
CA ILE A 940 37.81 -25.02 -0.39
C ILE A 940 39.18 -24.36 -0.06
N CYS A 941 39.45 -23.32 -0.86
CA CYS A 941 40.43 -22.23 -0.71
C CYS A 941 41.92 -22.58 -0.88
N SER A 942 42.38 -22.57 -2.14
CA SER A 942 43.72 -22.10 -2.46
C SER A 942 43.71 -20.56 -2.40
N ASN A 943 44.44 -19.99 -1.43
CA ASN A 943 44.97 -18.61 -1.53
C ASN A 943 46.31 -18.59 -2.31
N ALA A 944 46.74 -19.73 -2.87
CA ALA A 944 48.03 -19.88 -3.54
C ALA A 944 47.97 -19.61 -5.05
N ASP A 945 46.77 -19.62 -5.65
CA ASP A 945 46.57 -19.25 -7.05
C ASP A 945 45.78 -17.93 -7.14
N PRO A 946 46.45 -16.75 -7.17
CA PRO A 946 45.83 -15.60 -7.80
C PRO A 946 45.41 -16.03 -9.22
N PRO A 947 44.20 -15.69 -9.69
CA PRO A 947 43.77 -16.01 -11.03
C PRO A 947 44.86 -15.54 -12.01
N VAL A 948 45.28 -16.43 -12.89
CA VAL A 948 46.25 -16.11 -13.94
C VAL A 948 45.66 -14.97 -14.75
N LEU A 949 46.13 -13.75 -14.51
CA LEU A 949 46.07 -12.66 -15.46
C LEU A 949 46.83 -13.15 -16.68
N THR A 950 46.13 -13.67 -17.69
CA THR A 950 46.72 -13.79 -19.02
C THR A 950 46.84 -12.39 -19.60
N GLY A 951 47.91 -11.70 -19.20
CA GLY A 951 48.41 -10.47 -19.81
C GLY A 951 47.99 -9.17 -19.11
N PRO A 952 48.90 -8.20 -18.96
CA PRO A 952 48.54 -6.85 -18.58
C PRO A 952 47.80 -6.19 -19.75
N GLY A 953 46.48 -6.00 -19.63
CA GLY A 953 45.70 -5.19 -20.56
C GLY A 953 44.26 -5.59 -20.88
N ASP A 954 43.65 -6.57 -20.22
CA ASP A 954 42.25 -6.93 -20.47
C ASP A 954 41.27 -6.14 -19.57
N PRO A 955 40.42 -5.25 -20.12
CA PRO A 955 39.44 -4.46 -19.37
C PRO A 955 38.05 -5.13 -19.27
N THR A 956 37.90 -6.42 -19.59
CA THR A 956 36.57 -7.07 -19.47
C THR A 956 36.12 -7.20 -18.00
N PRO A 957 34.93 -6.68 -17.64
CA PRO A 957 34.32 -6.96 -16.34
C PRO A 957 33.97 -8.45 -16.23
N PHE A 958 34.06 -8.98 -15.02
CA PHE A 958 33.61 -10.33 -14.65
C PHE A 958 32.24 -10.66 -15.26
N GLU A 959 32.18 -11.51 -16.28
CA GLU A 959 30.94 -12.08 -16.79
C GLU A 959 30.59 -13.34 -15.97
N TYR A 960 29.48 -13.27 -15.23
CA TYR A 960 28.76 -14.48 -14.80
C TYR A 960 28.04 -15.03 -16.03
N VAL A 961 28.38 -16.26 -16.44
CA VAL A 961 27.62 -17.02 -17.46
C VAL A 961 26.28 -17.46 -16.89
#